data_AF-A0A7K3GDJ1-F1
#
_entry.id   AF-A0A7K3GDJ1-F1
#
_cell.length_a   1.000
_cell.length_b   1.000
_cell.length_c   1.000
_cell.angle_alpha   90.00
_cell.angle_beta   90.00
_cell.angle_gamma   90.00
#
_symmetry.space_group_name_H-M   'P 1'
#
loop_
_entity.id
_entity.type
_entity.pdbx_description
1 polymer ?
#
loop_
_entity_poly.entity_id
_entity_poly.type
_entity_poly.pdbx_seq_one_letter_code
_entity_poly.pdbx_strand_id
1 'polypeptide(L)'
;MHTDTERCVRAVRSKDARFDGVFFTAVRTTRIYCRPSCPVVPPKPENMEFHPSAASCQRAGFRACKRCRPDTSPGSPQWNVRADAVARAMRLIQDGVVDREGVPGLARRLGWSTRQIERQLLAELGAGPLALARAQRAQTARVLIETTPLPLGEIAFAAGFSSVRAFNETVREVFALTPGELRARAAGPAGRRAPASGAITLRLPFRAPLEPSNLFGHLAATAVPGVEEWRDGAYRRTLNLPYGHGTVALAPRADHIACRLSLTDPRDLTHAISRCRRLLDLDADPVAVDERLRADPLLAPLVDAAPGRRVPGSVDPAEFAVRAVLGQQVSTAAARTHAARLVAAHGTPVEDPEGGLTHLFPEPAALAALDPETLALPRSRRTTLLTLVRALADGSLPLGPADDREEARARLLALPGFGPWTTEVIAMRALGDPDAFLPGDLGVRRAYQPISPADYLWSIQVVQEPTGNGKGKEWRIDSLPPGLVLGEADFLRNYRSVNKYYFASGEDWVVADPVYIRQRQDPVTRMDPVTQTVKALLDGPTNWLKQAVDSSFPSRTTLQEDVTTLATDDQSTLKVPLDFKGNRADGVACRRMAAQLLFTLRDLPSVRVEQVELLDKQESLCRLGKGQAAEFAPVRETDLDEKPYFVDEQGRLKKLVVAGKETAAPVDVPGPLGKGPVALGSIAVDRGEARAAGVDKNGRRLFVSSITMEQAAQPPVLESKGVRPEDRLSAPSWGGRGDLWVADRDPAKRRLWMVPGGTGQPVEVRTPWLEEDRIESLRVSADGVRIALVVRHGERTTLQIGRIERQTTDEESTVSVVDLQPAAPRMESVTAVSWAGPSRLVVVGKEAGGVQQIRYLQTDGSTSTTSLLPGLNGVSSVSAPHTESVDTPMVADSEDGIVRLPPGTNWQPVVKSGDSPVYPG
;
A
#
# COMPACT_ATOMS: atom_id res chain seq x y z
N MET A 1 24.12 18.67 2.93
CA MET A 1 25.45 18.28 2.41
C MET A 1 26.47 19.41 2.52
N HIS A 2 26.25 20.60 1.93
CA HIS A 2 27.23 21.71 1.99
C HIS A 2 27.57 22.21 3.40
N THR A 3 26.73 21.89 4.40
CA THR A 3 26.94 22.15 5.83
C THR A 3 27.87 21.16 6.53
N ASP A 4 28.18 20.03 5.90
CA ASP A 4 29.09 19.00 6.41
C ASP A 4 30.47 19.18 5.75
N THR A 5 31.34 19.89 6.46
CA THR A 5 32.69 20.25 6.00
C THR A 5 33.53 19.02 5.68
N GLU A 6 33.49 17.98 6.51
CA GLU A 6 34.35 16.79 6.32
C GLU A 6 33.95 16.02 5.06
N ARG A 7 32.64 15.85 4.85
CA ARG A 7 32.13 15.19 3.64
C ARG A 7 32.45 15.99 2.38
N CYS A 8 32.35 17.31 2.44
CA CYS A 8 32.71 18.18 1.32
C CYS A 8 34.22 18.13 1.01
N VAL A 9 35.08 18.18 2.03
CA VAL A 9 36.55 18.05 1.86
C VAL A 9 36.91 16.72 1.22
N ARG A 10 36.29 15.62 1.65
CA ARG A 10 36.51 14.29 1.07
C ARG A 10 36.14 14.25 -0.42
N ALA A 11 34.98 14.77 -0.78
CA ALA A 11 34.53 14.85 -2.18
C ALA A 11 35.46 15.69 -3.07
N VAL A 12 36.00 16.81 -2.55
CA VAL A 12 36.97 17.64 -3.28
C VAL A 12 38.32 16.93 -3.44
N ARG A 13 38.79 16.24 -2.40
CA ARG A 13 40.05 15.47 -2.44
C ARG A 13 40.00 14.32 -3.43
N SER A 14 38.86 13.63 -3.51
CA SER A 14 38.64 12.55 -4.49
C SER A 14 38.32 13.06 -5.90
N LYS A 15 38.16 14.38 -6.09
CA LYS A 15 37.74 15.01 -7.36
C LYS A 15 36.47 14.38 -7.93
N ASP A 16 35.53 14.04 -7.05
CA ASP A 16 34.36 13.26 -7.41
C ASP A 16 33.32 14.12 -8.15
N ALA A 17 33.13 13.84 -9.44
CA ALA A 17 32.23 14.56 -10.33
C ALA A 17 30.75 14.36 -9.99
N ARG A 18 30.38 13.35 -9.19
CA ARG A 18 29.00 13.16 -8.71
C ARG A 18 28.51 14.37 -7.92
N PHE A 19 29.42 15.05 -7.23
CA PHE A 19 29.10 16.22 -6.41
C PHE A 19 29.14 17.56 -7.16
N ASP A 20 29.53 17.58 -8.44
CA ASP A 20 29.48 18.79 -9.25
C ASP A 20 28.05 19.33 -9.29
N GLY A 21 27.87 20.62 -8.97
CA GLY A 21 26.55 21.26 -8.90
C GLY A 21 25.74 20.98 -7.62
N VAL A 22 26.14 20.03 -6.78
CA VAL A 22 25.53 19.77 -5.46
C VAL A 22 26.02 20.79 -4.42
N PHE A 23 27.31 21.13 -4.50
CA PHE A 23 27.91 22.23 -3.75
C PHE A 23 29.09 22.80 -4.54
N PHE A 24 29.56 23.96 -4.11
CA PHE A 24 30.70 24.67 -4.67
C PHE A 24 31.72 24.96 -3.57
N THR A 25 33.00 24.82 -3.90
CA THR A 25 34.10 25.11 -2.97
C THR A 25 34.64 26.50 -3.25
N ALA A 26 34.42 27.44 -2.34
CA ALA A 26 35.00 28.77 -2.35
C ALA A 26 36.33 28.78 -1.58
N VAL A 27 37.35 29.37 -2.19
CA VAL A 27 38.72 29.42 -1.64
C VAL A 27 38.97 30.82 -1.08
N ARG A 28 39.10 30.91 0.24
CA ARG A 28 39.18 32.19 0.98
C ARG A 28 40.32 33.07 0.52
N THR A 29 41.50 32.47 0.32
CA THR A 29 42.74 33.17 -0.04
C THR A 29 42.74 33.73 -1.47
N THR A 30 42.13 33.03 -2.42
CA THR A 30 42.15 33.43 -3.84
C THR A 30 40.87 34.12 -4.30
N ARG A 31 39.81 34.08 -3.47
CA ARG A 31 38.46 34.54 -3.81
C ARG A 31 37.93 33.87 -5.09
N ILE A 32 38.26 32.59 -5.28
CA ILE A 32 37.80 31.76 -6.41
C ILE A 32 36.90 30.64 -5.89
N TYR A 33 35.78 30.38 -6.57
CA TYR A 33 35.00 29.16 -6.33
C TYR A 33 35.20 28.12 -7.45
N CYS A 34 35.12 26.84 -7.08
CA CYS A 34 35.38 25.66 -7.90
C CYS A 34 34.28 24.61 -7.73
N ARG A 35 34.14 23.72 -8.72
CA ARG A 35 33.36 22.48 -8.59
C ARG A 35 34.19 21.41 -7.84
N PRO A 36 33.57 20.44 -7.15
CA PRO A 36 34.28 19.37 -6.46
C PRO A 36 35.26 18.59 -7.32
N SER A 37 34.96 18.34 -8.60
CA SER A 37 35.86 17.64 -9.54
C SER A 37 36.98 18.50 -10.13
N CYS A 38 37.26 19.68 -9.57
CA CYS A 38 38.27 20.58 -10.11
C CYS A 38 39.64 19.88 -10.25
N PRO A 39 40.29 19.93 -11.42
CA PRO A 39 41.58 19.25 -11.62
C PRO A 39 42.73 19.94 -10.87
N VAL A 40 42.54 21.19 -10.43
CA VAL A 40 43.53 21.95 -9.63
C VAL A 40 43.76 21.26 -8.30
N VAL A 41 44.99 21.37 -7.77
CA VAL A 41 45.34 20.86 -6.44
C VAL A 41 44.36 21.44 -5.40
N PRO A 42 43.68 20.58 -4.60
CA PRO A 42 42.77 21.04 -3.56
C PRO A 42 43.48 21.98 -2.56
N PRO A 43 42.90 23.13 -2.21
CA PRO A 43 43.43 23.99 -1.15
C PRO A 43 43.50 23.27 0.21
N LYS A 44 44.17 23.88 1.20
CA LYS A 44 44.09 23.39 2.58
C LYS A 44 42.65 23.52 3.10
N PRO A 45 42.14 22.57 3.89
CA PRO A 45 40.77 22.61 4.44
C PRO A 45 40.44 23.93 5.15
N GLU A 46 41.39 24.51 5.90
CA GLU A 46 41.25 25.80 6.58
C GLU A 46 40.94 26.99 5.64
N ASN A 47 41.27 26.87 4.35
CA ASN A 47 41.05 27.88 3.32
C ASN A 47 39.82 27.59 2.45
N MET A 48 39.06 26.54 2.76
CA MET A 48 37.86 26.14 2.03
C MET A 48 36.60 26.61 2.74
N GLU A 49 35.63 27.08 1.95
CA GLU A 49 34.26 27.34 2.35
C GLU A 49 33.32 26.70 1.34
N PHE A 50 32.16 26.21 1.77
CA PHE A 50 31.25 25.46 0.92
C PHE A 50 29.92 26.18 0.76
N HIS A 51 29.47 26.32 -0.48
CA HIS A 51 28.22 26.98 -0.81
C HIS A 51 27.29 26.02 -1.57
N PRO A 52 25.96 26.11 -1.36
CA PRO A 52 24.98 25.26 -2.05
C PRO A 52 24.78 25.64 -3.53
N SER A 53 25.15 26.86 -3.94
CA SER A 53 24.95 27.33 -5.31
C SER A 53 26.06 28.26 -5.79
N ALA A 54 26.25 28.35 -7.11
CA ALA A 54 27.15 29.31 -7.73
C ALA A 54 26.71 30.76 -7.43
N ALA A 55 25.41 31.02 -7.40
CA ALA A 55 24.85 32.33 -7.03
C ALA A 55 25.23 32.74 -5.60
N SER A 56 25.25 31.80 -4.66
CA SER A 56 25.71 32.05 -3.28
C SER A 56 27.19 32.43 -3.23
N CYS A 57 28.05 31.72 -3.99
CA CYS A 57 29.47 32.07 -4.12
C CYS A 57 29.67 33.47 -4.68
N GLN A 58 28.97 33.79 -5.78
CA GLN A 58 29.09 35.09 -6.45
C GLN A 58 28.66 36.23 -5.53
N ARG A 59 27.56 36.05 -4.79
CA ARG A 59 27.09 37.03 -3.81
C ARG A 59 28.06 37.23 -2.65
N ALA A 60 28.79 36.19 -2.26
CA ALA A 60 29.86 36.28 -1.27
C ALA A 60 31.18 36.87 -1.84
N GLY A 61 31.18 37.30 -3.11
CA GLY A 61 32.30 37.97 -3.76
C GLY A 61 33.37 37.03 -4.34
N PHE A 62 33.04 35.75 -4.54
CA PHE A 62 33.94 34.78 -5.18
C PHE A 62 33.74 34.75 -6.69
N ARG A 63 34.83 34.77 -7.46
CA ARG A 63 34.79 34.63 -8.93
C ARG A 63 34.86 33.17 -9.37
N ALA A 64 34.34 32.86 -10.55
CA ALA A 64 34.40 31.49 -11.08
C ALA A 64 35.84 31.05 -11.43
N CYS A 65 36.18 29.80 -11.13
CA CYS A 65 37.46 29.22 -11.52
C CYS A 65 37.58 29.12 -13.05
N LYS A 66 38.69 29.63 -13.58
CA LYS A 66 38.98 29.63 -15.04
C LYS A 66 39.30 28.22 -15.57
N ARG A 67 39.72 27.29 -14.70
CA ARG A 67 40.17 25.94 -15.06
C ARG A 67 39.00 24.95 -15.10
N CYS A 68 38.25 24.80 -14.01
CA CYS A 68 37.13 23.85 -13.93
C CYS A 68 35.79 24.43 -14.39
N ARG A 69 35.72 25.75 -14.64
CA ARG A 69 34.53 26.45 -15.14
C ARG A 69 33.26 25.99 -14.41
N PRO A 70 33.20 26.19 -13.08
CA PRO A 70 32.11 25.67 -12.24
C PRO A 70 30.74 26.22 -12.65
N ASP A 71 30.73 27.39 -13.28
CA ASP A 71 29.60 28.03 -13.93
C ASP A 71 28.99 27.22 -15.09
N THR A 72 29.70 26.23 -15.62
CA THR A 72 29.21 25.32 -16.67
C THR A 72 28.75 23.96 -16.15
N SER A 73 28.80 23.76 -14.82
CA SER A 73 28.39 22.50 -14.21
C SER A 73 26.87 22.30 -14.37
N PRO A 74 26.39 21.07 -14.59
CA PRO A 74 24.97 20.74 -14.46
C PRO A 74 24.44 21.23 -13.10
N GLY A 75 23.16 21.62 -13.05
CA GLY A 75 22.50 21.98 -11.79
C GLY A 75 22.48 20.79 -10.81
N SER A 76 22.20 21.03 -9.53
CA SER A 76 22.08 19.92 -8.55
C SER A 76 21.02 18.90 -9.04
N PRO A 77 21.32 17.58 -9.05
CA PRO A 77 20.36 16.56 -9.43
C PRO A 77 19.10 16.56 -8.57
N GLN A 78 19.23 17.05 -7.32
CA GLN A 78 18.13 17.12 -6.36
C GLN A 78 16.94 17.94 -6.89
N TRP A 79 17.18 18.91 -7.77
CA TRP A 79 16.11 19.74 -8.34
C TRP A 79 15.24 19.00 -9.35
N ASN A 80 15.73 17.89 -9.91
CA ASN A 80 14.95 17.05 -10.84
C ASN A 80 14.09 16.04 -10.08
N VAL A 81 14.56 15.57 -8.92
CA VAL A 81 13.87 14.57 -8.10
C VAL A 81 12.85 15.23 -7.15
N ARG A 82 13.23 16.27 -6.41
CA ARG A 82 12.37 16.93 -5.41
C ARG A 82 11.14 17.55 -6.06
N ALA A 83 9.97 17.38 -5.46
CA ALA A 83 8.70 17.97 -5.90
C ALA A 83 8.31 19.23 -5.13
N ASP A 84 9.11 19.67 -4.16
CA ASP A 84 8.79 20.85 -3.35
C ASP A 84 8.91 22.18 -4.12
N ALA A 85 8.41 23.23 -3.47
CA ALA A 85 8.36 24.57 -4.03
C ALA A 85 9.75 25.17 -4.37
N VAL A 86 10.84 24.76 -3.70
CA VAL A 86 12.20 25.24 -4.02
C VAL A 86 12.68 24.63 -5.33
N ALA A 87 12.51 23.31 -5.49
CA ALA A 87 12.85 22.63 -6.73
C ALA A 87 12.01 23.15 -7.91
N ARG A 88 10.71 23.35 -7.69
CA ARG A 88 9.80 23.98 -8.66
C ARG A 88 10.25 25.41 -9.02
N ALA A 89 10.61 26.22 -8.03
CA ALA A 89 11.15 27.56 -8.27
C ALA A 89 12.44 27.53 -9.10
N MET A 90 13.36 26.62 -8.83
CA MET A 90 14.60 26.48 -9.61
C MET A 90 14.33 26.12 -11.06
N ARG A 91 13.37 25.24 -11.34
CA ARG A 91 12.96 24.92 -12.72
C ARG A 91 12.35 26.12 -13.43
N LEU A 92 11.50 26.91 -12.75
CA LEU A 92 10.92 28.15 -13.32
C LEU A 92 11.98 29.23 -13.56
N ILE A 93 12.96 29.38 -12.66
CA ILE A 93 14.09 30.29 -12.86
C ILE A 93 14.91 29.84 -14.07
N GLN A 94 15.23 28.54 -14.16
CA GLN A 94 15.93 27.96 -15.30
C GLN A 94 15.16 28.12 -16.63
N ASP A 95 13.84 28.08 -16.58
CA ASP A 95 12.94 28.36 -17.69
C ASP A 95 12.72 29.86 -17.93
N GLY A 96 13.47 30.77 -17.28
CA GLY A 96 13.46 32.20 -17.59
C GLY A 96 12.30 33.01 -17.02
N VAL A 97 11.49 32.45 -16.10
CA VAL A 97 10.30 33.13 -15.56
C VAL A 97 10.64 34.45 -14.85
N VAL A 98 11.75 34.50 -14.11
CA VAL A 98 12.17 35.73 -13.42
C VAL A 98 12.52 36.83 -14.40
N ASP A 99 13.07 36.49 -15.57
CA ASP A 99 13.44 37.47 -16.59
C ASP A 99 12.20 37.99 -17.34
N ARG A 100 11.17 37.16 -17.50
CA ARG A 100 9.91 37.51 -18.19
C ARG A 100 8.89 38.23 -17.31
N GLU A 101 8.65 37.71 -16.11
CA GLU A 101 7.52 38.10 -15.25
C GLU A 101 7.99 38.69 -13.91
N GLY A 102 9.30 38.75 -13.68
CA GLY A 102 9.89 39.16 -12.41
C GLY A 102 9.67 38.14 -11.30
N VAL A 103 10.18 38.48 -10.11
CA VAL A 103 9.92 37.70 -8.88
C VAL A 103 8.42 37.59 -8.55
N PRO A 104 7.56 38.62 -8.79
CA PRO A 104 6.12 38.48 -8.58
C PRO A 104 5.47 37.40 -9.45
N GLY A 105 5.91 37.23 -10.71
CA GLY A 105 5.41 36.16 -11.58
C GLY A 105 5.80 34.77 -11.10
N LEU A 106 7.07 34.60 -10.69
CA LEU A 106 7.53 33.38 -10.04
C LEU A 106 6.69 33.04 -8.80
N ALA A 107 6.36 34.05 -7.99
CA ALA A 107 5.54 33.91 -6.79
C ALA A 107 4.11 33.45 -7.07
N ARG A 108 3.47 34.09 -8.05
CA ARG A 108 2.12 33.75 -8.48
C ARG A 108 2.01 32.30 -8.94
N ARG A 109 2.97 31.82 -9.75
CA ARG A 109 2.98 30.45 -10.30
C ARG A 109 3.19 29.36 -9.23
N LEU A 110 3.81 29.70 -8.12
CA LEU A 110 4.03 28.80 -6.99
C LEU A 110 2.97 28.94 -5.88
N GLY A 111 2.03 29.88 -6.01
CA GLY A 111 1.01 30.16 -4.99
C GLY A 111 1.59 30.79 -3.72
N TRP A 112 2.76 31.43 -3.79
CA TRP A 112 3.47 32.01 -2.63
C TRP A 112 3.55 33.52 -2.73
N SER A 113 3.80 34.19 -1.60
CA SER A 113 4.25 35.59 -1.61
C SER A 113 5.72 35.70 -2.02
N THR A 114 6.11 36.84 -2.59
CA THR A 114 7.51 37.13 -2.94
C THR A 114 8.46 36.96 -1.76
N ARG A 115 8.05 37.41 -0.56
CA ARG A 115 8.83 37.28 0.68
C ARG A 115 9.04 35.82 1.12
N GLN A 116 8.03 34.97 0.94
CA GLN A 116 8.15 33.54 1.27
C GLN A 116 9.15 32.84 0.35
N ILE A 117 9.08 33.10 -0.96
CA ILE A 117 10.05 32.55 -1.92
C ILE A 117 11.46 33.05 -1.62
N GLU A 118 11.63 34.37 -1.40
CA GLU A 118 12.95 34.91 -1.07
C GLU A 118 13.55 34.23 0.15
N ARG A 119 12.78 34.13 1.23
CA ARG A 119 13.24 33.48 2.47
C ARG A 119 13.62 32.03 2.23
N GLN A 120 12.80 31.26 1.50
CA GLN A 120 13.05 29.84 1.30
C GLN A 120 14.26 29.59 0.38
N LEU A 121 14.38 30.30 -0.74
CA LEU A 121 15.54 30.18 -1.63
C LEU A 121 16.82 30.65 -0.94
N LEU A 122 16.75 31.70 -0.11
CA LEU A 122 17.89 32.13 0.71
C LEU A 122 18.34 31.05 1.69
N ALA A 123 17.39 30.42 2.38
CA ALA A 123 17.69 29.38 3.36
C ALA A 123 18.31 28.13 2.72
N GLU A 124 17.79 27.67 1.58
CA GLU A 124 18.25 26.43 0.95
C GLU A 124 19.41 26.60 -0.03
N LEU A 125 19.40 27.68 -0.82
CA LEU A 125 20.36 27.90 -1.93
C LEU A 125 21.37 28.98 -1.62
N GLY A 126 21.27 29.63 -0.46
CA GLY A 126 22.15 30.73 -0.07
C GLY A 126 22.07 31.90 -1.07
N ALA A 127 20.97 32.04 -1.82
CA ALA A 127 20.75 33.07 -2.83
C ALA A 127 19.25 33.26 -3.11
N GLY A 128 18.80 34.51 -3.27
CA GLY A 128 17.43 34.82 -3.65
C GLY A 128 17.17 34.67 -5.16
N PRO A 129 15.91 34.76 -5.62
CA PRO A 129 15.52 34.53 -7.02
C PRO A 129 16.28 35.40 -8.03
N LEU A 130 16.44 36.70 -7.74
CA LEU A 130 17.16 37.63 -8.63
C LEU A 130 18.64 37.28 -8.77
N ALA A 131 19.29 36.83 -7.70
CA ALA A 131 20.69 36.42 -7.72
C ALA A 131 20.88 35.11 -8.50
N LEU A 132 19.95 34.17 -8.37
CA LEU A 132 19.93 32.92 -9.13
C LEU A 132 19.74 33.19 -10.64
N ALA A 133 18.76 34.03 -11.00
CA ALA A 133 18.55 34.45 -12.39
C ALA A 133 19.77 35.20 -12.94
N ARG A 134 20.39 36.11 -12.17
CA ARG A 134 21.62 36.81 -12.56
C ARG A 134 22.78 35.84 -12.86
N ALA A 135 22.97 34.82 -12.02
CA ALA A 135 24.01 33.81 -12.24
C ALA A 135 23.78 33.02 -13.54
N GLN A 136 22.51 32.67 -13.83
CA GLN A 136 22.13 32.02 -15.08
C GLN A 136 22.37 32.91 -16.31
N ARG A 137 21.97 34.19 -16.25
CA ARG A 137 22.23 35.14 -17.34
C ARG A 137 23.71 35.30 -17.63
N ALA A 138 24.54 35.39 -16.58
CA ALA A 138 25.99 35.45 -16.73
C ALA A 138 26.54 34.21 -17.47
N GLN A 139 26.00 33.03 -17.16
CA GLN A 139 26.35 31.77 -17.84
C GLN A 139 25.93 31.80 -19.31
N THR A 140 24.67 32.15 -19.63
CA THR A 140 24.19 32.25 -21.01
C THR A 140 25.01 33.26 -21.82
N ALA A 141 25.28 34.43 -21.24
CA ALA A 141 26.14 35.46 -21.82
C ALA A 141 27.52 34.91 -22.18
N ARG A 142 28.18 34.23 -21.23
CA ARG A 142 29.50 33.66 -21.47
C ARG A 142 29.49 32.67 -22.62
N VAL A 143 28.53 31.76 -22.64
CA VAL A 143 28.41 30.77 -23.71
C VAL A 143 28.28 31.47 -25.06
N LEU A 144 27.38 32.44 -25.18
CA LEU A 144 27.22 33.23 -26.39
C LEU A 144 28.49 33.98 -26.81
N ILE A 145 29.22 34.58 -25.87
CA ILE A 145 30.47 35.30 -26.16
C ILE A 145 31.53 34.35 -26.72
N GLU A 146 31.66 33.15 -26.13
CA GLU A 146 32.69 32.16 -26.50
C GLU A 146 32.34 31.37 -27.77
N THR A 147 31.05 31.12 -28.05
CA THR A 147 30.65 30.18 -29.11
C THR A 147 29.97 30.83 -30.32
N THR A 148 29.69 32.14 -30.27
CA THR A 148 29.00 32.84 -31.37
C THR A 148 29.72 34.11 -31.81
N PRO A 149 29.62 34.47 -33.11
CA PRO A 149 30.13 35.74 -33.62
C PRO A 149 29.18 36.93 -33.37
N LEU A 150 28.05 36.76 -32.68
CA LEU A 150 27.03 37.80 -32.49
C LEU A 150 27.62 39.09 -31.88
N PRO A 151 27.14 40.29 -32.27
CA PRO A 151 27.51 41.54 -31.61
C PRO A 151 27.27 41.47 -30.09
N LEU A 152 28.20 42.02 -29.29
CA LEU A 152 28.10 41.95 -27.83
C LEU A 152 26.81 42.59 -27.27
N GLY A 153 26.27 43.59 -27.98
CA GLY A 153 24.97 44.19 -27.66
C GLY A 153 23.82 43.20 -27.81
N GLU A 154 23.78 42.44 -28.90
CA GLU A 154 22.77 41.38 -29.13
C GLU A 154 22.90 40.27 -28.09
N ILE A 155 24.14 39.89 -27.74
CA ILE A 155 24.38 38.89 -26.70
C ILE A 155 23.85 39.33 -25.34
N ALA A 156 23.96 40.62 -25.00
CA ALA A 156 23.42 41.12 -23.74
C ALA A 156 21.92 40.87 -23.64
N PHE A 157 21.16 41.20 -24.69
CA PHE A 157 19.71 40.99 -24.72
C PHE A 157 19.33 39.52 -24.85
N ALA A 158 20.05 38.74 -25.67
CA ALA A 158 19.86 37.29 -25.82
C ALA A 158 20.10 36.53 -24.50
N ALA A 159 21.04 37.01 -23.68
CA ALA A 159 21.30 36.47 -22.35
C ALA A 159 20.34 36.98 -21.26
N GLY A 160 19.30 37.76 -21.61
CA GLY A 160 18.26 38.21 -20.69
C GLY A 160 18.61 39.46 -19.86
N PHE A 161 19.64 40.23 -20.24
CA PHE A 161 19.96 41.50 -19.59
C PHE A 161 19.08 42.63 -20.13
N SER A 162 18.58 43.49 -19.24
CA SER A 162 17.79 44.68 -19.59
C SER A 162 18.63 45.82 -20.19
N SER A 163 19.96 45.77 -20.05
CA SER A 163 20.87 46.75 -20.65
C SER A 163 22.28 46.18 -20.85
N VAL A 164 22.99 46.71 -21.86
CA VAL A 164 24.40 46.38 -22.13
C VAL A 164 25.30 46.75 -20.94
N ARG A 165 24.95 47.80 -20.18
CA ARG A 165 25.69 48.19 -18.96
C ARG A 165 25.62 47.10 -17.90
N ALA A 166 24.42 46.63 -17.55
CA ALA A 166 24.22 45.58 -16.56
C ALA A 166 24.90 44.25 -16.97
N PHE A 167 24.89 43.96 -18.28
CA PHE A 167 25.64 42.86 -18.87
C PHE A 167 27.16 43.01 -18.66
N ASN A 168 27.74 44.15 -19.03
CA ASN A 168 29.17 44.41 -18.88
C ASN A 168 29.61 44.33 -17.41
N GLU A 169 28.85 44.94 -16.49
CA GLU A 169 29.11 44.91 -15.05
C GLU A 169 29.06 43.46 -14.53
N THR A 170 28.02 42.70 -14.87
CA THR A 170 27.86 41.31 -14.41
C THR A 170 28.93 40.37 -14.98
N VAL A 171 29.28 40.47 -16.27
CA VAL A 171 30.34 39.65 -16.88
C VAL A 171 31.69 39.94 -16.21
N ARG A 172 31.99 41.23 -15.98
CA ARG A 172 33.23 41.64 -15.30
C ARG A 172 33.28 41.15 -13.86
N GLU A 173 32.18 41.27 -13.12
CA GLU A 173 32.09 40.81 -11.73
C GLU A 173 32.24 39.29 -11.60
N VAL A 174 31.55 38.51 -12.44
CA VAL A 174 31.51 37.05 -12.32
C VAL A 174 32.78 36.38 -12.88
N PHE A 175 33.31 36.88 -14.01
CA PHE A 175 34.41 36.25 -14.74
C PHE A 175 35.75 36.96 -14.63
N ALA A 176 35.79 38.17 -14.05
CA ALA A 176 36.98 39.02 -13.97
C ALA A 176 37.61 39.32 -15.35
N LEU A 177 36.77 39.40 -16.38
CA LEU A 177 37.11 39.74 -17.76
C LEU A 177 35.99 40.59 -18.35
N THR A 178 36.33 41.50 -19.24
CA THR A 178 35.35 42.17 -20.09
C THR A 178 34.80 41.18 -21.14
N PRO A 179 33.59 41.39 -21.67
CA PRO A 179 33.05 40.53 -22.73
C PRO A 179 33.98 40.43 -23.96
N GLY A 180 34.65 41.52 -24.33
CA GLY A 180 35.60 41.54 -25.45
C GLY A 180 36.84 40.66 -25.19
N GLU A 181 37.44 40.75 -24.00
CA GLU A 181 38.57 39.88 -23.62
C GLU A 181 38.18 38.41 -23.56
N LEU A 182 36.95 38.13 -23.12
CA LEU A 182 36.42 36.77 -23.03
C LEU A 182 36.25 36.16 -24.43
N ARG A 183 35.78 36.94 -25.41
CA ARG A 183 35.74 36.55 -26.83
C ARG A 183 37.13 36.33 -27.42
N ALA A 184 38.05 37.28 -27.20
CA ALA A 184 39.41 37.19 -27.74
C ALA A 184 40.15 35.92 -27.27
N ARG A 185 39.91 35.50 -26.03
CA ARG A 185 40.48 34.27 -25.47
C ARG A 185 39.84 32.98 -25.99
N ALA A 186 38.59 33.03 -26.44
CA ALA A 186 37.92 31.88 -27.03
C ALA A 186 38.35 31.62 -28.48
N ALA A 187 38.75 32.67 -29.22
CA ALA A 187 39.12 32.63 -30.63
C ALA A 187 40.53 32.05 -30.93
N GLY A 188 40.99 31.03 -30.19
CA GLY A 188 42.32 30.41 -30.38
C GLY A 188 42.56 29.83 -31.80
N PRO A 189 43.79 29.31 -32.09
CA PRO A 189 44.31 29.15 -33.46
C PRO A 189 43.52 28.24 -34.44
N ALA A 190 42.50 27.51 -33.98
CA ALA A 190 41.75 26.54 -34.75
C ALA A 190 40.29 26.96 -35.10
N GLY A 191 39.86 28.19 -34.76
CA GLY A 191 38.46 28.61 -34.86
C GLY A 191 38.05 29.32 -36.15
N ARG A 192 38.21 28.72 -37.34
CA ARG A 192 37.66 29.25 -38.61
C ARG A 192 36.76 28.25 -39.32
N ARG A 193 35.49 28.21 -38.90
CA ARG A 193 34.34 27.97 -39.79
C ARG A 193 33.17 28.75 -39.21
N ALA A 194 32.81 29.85 -39.87
CA ALA A 194 31.64 30.63 -39.51
C ALA A 194 30.38 29.75 -39.77
N PRO A 195 29.50 29.54 -38.79
CA PRO A 195 28.19 28.99 -39.08
C PRO A 195 27.43 29.94 -40.01
N ALA A 196 26.52 29.39 -40.82
CA ALA A 196 25.61 30.18 -41.64
C ALA A 196 24.90 31.23 -40.76
N SER A 197 24.69 32.42 -41.33
CA SER A 197 24.04 33.57 -40.67
C SER A 197 22.81 33.13 -39.85
N GLY A 198 22.86 33.29 -38.53
CA GLY A 198 21.75 33.02 -37.60
C GLY A 198 21.83 31.78 -36.70
N ALA A 199 22.74 30.83 -36.96
CA ALA A 199 22.83 29.60 -36.14
C ALA A 199 23.78 29.72 -34.93
N ILE A 200 23.27 29.44 -33.73
CA ILE A 200 23.98 29.41 -32.46
C ILE A 200 24.44 27.97 -32.18
N THR A 201 25.76 27.75 -32.02
CA THR A 201 26.30 26.43 -31.64
C THR A 201 26.70 26.41 -30.17
N LEU A 202 26.31 25.35 -29.47
CA LEU A 202 26.46 25.16 -28.03
C LEU A 202 26.95 23.73 -27.73
N ARG A 203 27.60 23.59 -26.57
CA ARG A 203 27.94 22.29 -25.99
C ARG A 203 27.09 22.12 -24.73
N LEU A 204 26.20 21.14 -24.71
CA LEU A 204 25.37 20.84 -23.53
C LEU A 204 26.03 19.73 -22.71
N PRO A 205 26.65 20.03 -21.55
CA PRO A 205 27.24 19.01 -20.69
C PRO A 205 26.15 18.17 -20.03
N PHE A 206 26.48 16.89 -19.79
CA PHE A 206 25.66 15.93 -19.06
C PHE A 206 26.49 15.24 -17.97
N ARG A 207 25.82 14.60 -17.01
CA ARG A 207 26.49 13.75 -16.00
C ARG A 207 26.79 12.39 -16.60
N ALA A 208 28.05 11.96 -16.61
CA ALA A 208 28.40 10.63 -17.11
C ALA A 208 28.06 9.53 -16.08
N PRO A 209 27.76 8.28 -16.50
CA PRO A 209 27.62 7.83 -17.88
C PRO A 209 26.30 8.28 -18.56
N LEU A 210 26.28 8.21 -19.89
CA LEU A 210 25.08 8.41 -20.72
C LEU A 210 25.01 7.26 -21.72
N GLU A 211 23.87 6.58 -21.82
CA GLU A 211 23.57 5.62 -22.90
C GLU A 211 22.74 6.32 -24.00
N PRO A 212 23.39 6.85 -25.06
CA PRO A 212 22.70 7.66 -26.05
C PRO A 212 21.82 6.84 -27.01
N SER A 213 22.14 5.57 -27.24
CA SER A 213 21.51 4.78 -28.30
C SER A 213 20.03 4.55 -28.01
N ASN A 214 19.70 4.25 -26.74
CA ASN A 214 18.31 4.09 -26.32
C ASN A 214 17.53 5.41 -26.33
N LEU A 215 18.16 6.49 -25.85
CA LEU A 215 17.55 7.82 -25.78
C LEU A 215 17.21 8.37 -27.16
N PHE A 216 18.22 8.50 -28.03
CA PHE A 216 18.03 9.02 -29.39
C PHE A 216 17.29 8.02 -30.29
N GLY A 217 17.46 6.71 -30.08
CA GLY A 217 16.68 5.68 -30.74
C GLY A 217 15.19 5.82 -30.45
N HIS A 218 14.80 6.09 -29.20
CA HIS A 218 13.40 6.35 -28.85
C HIS A 218 12.87 7.63 -29.49
N LEU A 219 13.64 8.73 -29.46
CA LEU A 219 13.25 9.99 -30.09
C LEU A 219 13.07 9.84 -31.61
N ALA A 220 13.98 9.15 -32.29
CA ALA A 220 13.86 8.87 -33.72
C ALA A 220 12.67 7.94 -34.03
N ALA A 221 12.45 6.90 -33.21
CA ALA A 221 11.36 5.95 -33.40
C ALA A 221 9.97 6.58 -33.17
N THR A 222 9.89 7.66 -32.40
CA THR A 222 8.64 8.38 -32.05
C THR A 222 8.49 9.71 -32.78
N ALA A 223 9.48 10.11 -33.59
CA ALA A 223 9.54 11.40 -34.26
C ALA A 223 8.31 11.68 -35.13
N VAL A 224 7.68 12.83 -34.93
CA VAL A 224 6.53 13.29 -35.74
C VAL A 224 7.03 13.97 -37.03
N PRO A 225 6.76 13.40 -38.22
CA PRO A 225 7.12 14.02 -39.50
C PRO A 225 6.69 15.48 -39.60
N GLY A 226 7.60 16.35 -40.04
CA GLY A 226 7.38 17.79 -40.17
C GLY A 226 7.70 18.61 -38.90
N VAL A 227 7.76 17.99 -37.72
CA VAL A 227 8.16 18.62 -36.45
C VAL A 227 9.50 18.09 -35.94
N GLU A 228 9.76 16.80 -36.13
CA GLU A 228 10.91 16.07 -35.60
C GLU A 228 11.48 15.15 -36.68
N GLU A 229 12.81 15.05 -36.78
CA GLU A 229 13.49 14.10 -37.66
C GLU A 229 14.85 13.66 -37.11
N TRP A 230 15.37 12.56 -37.65
CA TRP A 230 16.76 12.16 -37.47
C TRP A 230 17.49 12.33 -38.81
N ARG A 231 18.49 13.21 -38.85
CA ARG A 231 19.25 13.54 -40.07
C ARG A 231 20.71 13.80 -39.72
N ASP A 232 21.63 13.29 -40.53
CA ASP A 232 23.08 13.52 -40.41
C ASP A 232 23.66 13.27 -39.01
N GLY A 233 23.17 12.23 -38.33
CA GLY A 233 23.62 11.85 -36.99
C GLY A 233 23.14 12.77 -35.86
N ALA A 234 22.14 13.62 -36.12
CA ALA A 234 21.52 14.49 -35.15
C ALA A 234 20.00 14.32 -35.12
N TYR A 235 19.43 14.43 -33.92
CA TYR A 235 18.01 14.63 -33.74
C TYR A 235 17.66 16.10 -33.97
N ARG A 236 16.78 16.39 -34.93
CA ARG A 236 16.36 17.75 -35.27
C ARG A 236 14.89 17.95 -34.93
N ARG A 237 14.53 19.12 -34.40
CA ARG A 237 13.12 19.49 -34.22
C ARG A 237 12.84 20.98 -34.21
N THR A 238 11.57 21.33 -34.43
CA THR A 238 11.04 22.68 -34.22
C THR A 238 10.66 22.91 -32.75
N LEU A 239 10.76 24.16 -32.30
CA LEU A 239 10.48 24.62 -30.93
C LEU A 239 9.56 25.84 -31.00
N ASN A 240 8.40 25.76 -30.34
CA ASN A 240 7.53 26.91 -30.10
C ASN A 240 8.00 27.64 -28.82
N LEU A 241 8.51 28.85 -28.93
CA LEU A 241 9.21 29.56 -27.85
C LEU A 241 8.47 30.87 -27.48
N PRO A 242 8.70 31.46 -26.30
CA PRO A 242 7.94 32.63 -25.84
C PRO A 242 7.90 33.85 -26.78
N TYR A 243 8.98 34.12 -27.52
CA TYR A 243 9.07 35.29 -28.40
C TYR A 243 9.02 34.94 -29.89
N GLY A 244 8.95 33.66 -30.23
CA GLY A 244 8.89 33.19 -31.61
C GLY A 244 9.14 31.69 -31.70
N HIS A 245 9.84 31.24 -32.72
CA HIS A 245 10.16 29.82 -32.87
C HIS A 245 11.64 29.58 -33.12
N GLY A 246 12.04 28.32 -33.04
CA GLY A 246 13.38 27.92 -33.40
C GLY A 246 13.46 26.50 -33.92
N THR A 247 14.58 26.19 -34.53
CA THR A 247 14.97 24.82 -34.88
C THR A 247 16.19 24.42 -34.08
N VAL A 248 16.23 23.17 -33.63
CA VAL A 248 17.37 22.61 -32.90
C VAL A 248 17.87 21.35 -33.57
N ALA A 249 19.19 21.15 -33.60
CA ALA A 249 19.84 19.88 -33.91
C ALA A 249 20.70 19.43 -32.71
N LEU A 250 20.47 18.20 -32.22
CA LEU A 250 21.10 17.60 -31.05
C LEU A 250 21.84 16.32 -31.45
N ALA A 251 23.16 16.31 -31.31
CA ALA A 251 23.99 15.15 -31.64
C ALA A 251 24.81 14.68 -30.43
N PRO A 252 24.74 13.38 -30.05
CA PRO A 252 25.55 12.87 -28.95
C PRO A 252 27.04 12.88 -29.29
N ARG A 253 27.87 13.32 -28.34
CA ARG A 253 29.33 13.19 -28.35
C ARG A 253 29.78 12.57 -27.03
N ALA A 254 31.04 12.15 -26.94
CA ALA A 254 31.56 11.43 -25.77
C ALA A 254 31.43 12.19 -24.44
N ASP A 255 31.56 13.52 -24.45
CA ASP A 255 31.61 14.37 -23.25
C ASP A 255 30.50 15.43 -23.17
N HIS A 256 29.68 15.57 -24.23
CA HIS A 256 28.59 16.56 -24.30
C HIS A 256 27.57 16.20 -25.39
N ILE A 257 26.43 16.87 -25.40
CA ILE A 257 25.54 16.92 -26.57
C ILE A 257 25.89 18.16 -27.38
N ALA A 258 26.27 17.98 -28.65
CA ALA A 258 26.44 19.08 -29.58
C ALA A 258 25.04 19.62 -29.93
N CYS A 259 24.81 20.91 -29.68
CA CYS A 259 23.52 21.56 -29.89
C CYS A 259 23.70 22.73 -30.85
N ARG A 260 22.90 22.76 -31.91
CA ARG A 260 22.85 23.87 -32.87
C ARG A 260 21.43 24.40 -32.94
N LEU A 261 21.26 25.68 -32.66
CA LEU A 261 19.98 26.37 -32.60
C LEU A 261 19.89 27.43 -33.69
N SER A 262 18.76 27.50 -34.38
CA SER A 262 18.35 28.70 -35.12
C SER A 262 17.13 29.26 -34.41
N LEU A 263 17.15 30.54 -34.03
CA LEU A 263 16.09 31.20 -33.27
C LEU A 263 15.59 32.41 -34.05
N THR A 264 14.29 32.60 -34.15
CA THR A 264 13.72 33.84 -34.69
C THR A 264 13.95 35.01 -33.76
N ASP A 265 14.02 34.76 -32.45
CA ASP A 265 14.33 35.75 -31.43
C ASP A 265 15.45 35.24 -30.49
N PRO A 266 16.60 35.94 -30.41
CA PRO A 266 17.71 35.55 -29.54
C PRO A 266 17.35 35.47 -28.04
N ARG A 267 16.31 36.16 -27.57
CA ARG A 267 15.85 36.12 -26.17
C ARG A 267 15.36 34.73 -25.75
N ASP A 268 15.01 33.87 -26.72
CA ASP A 268 14.54 32.52 -26.46
C ASP A 268 15.67 31.50 -26.20
N LEU A 269 16.94 31.91 -26.30
CA LEU A 269 18.08 31.00 -26.15
C LEU A 269 18.06 30.20 -24.84
N THR A 270 17.84 30.88 -23.71
CA THR A 270 17.82 30.23 -22.40
C THR A 270 16.68 29.20 -22.31
N HIS A 271 15.51 29.51 -22.87
CA HIS A 271 14.36 28.60 -22.94
C HIS A 271 14.65 27.39 -23.82
N ALA A 272 15.23 27.61 -25.00
CA ALA A 272 15.59 26.55 -25.92
C ALA A 272 16.62 25.58 -25.29
N ILE A 273 17.65 26.11 -24.62
CA ILE A 273 18.62 25.30 -23.87
C ILE A 273 17.91 24.48 -22.78
N SER A 274 17.08 25.13 -21.96
CA SER A 274 16.36 24.46 -20.86
C SER A 274 15.49 23.31 -21.35
N ARG A 275 14.74 23.52 -22.44
CA ARG A 275 13.92 22.48 -23.09
C ARG A 275 14.75 21.33 -23.65
N CYS A 276 15.89 21.61 -24.28
CA CYS A 276 16.79 20.57 -24.79
C CYS A 276 17.38 19.72 -23.66
N ARG A 277 17.74 20.35 -22.53
CA ARG A 277 18.25 19.64 -21.35
C ARG A 277 17.19 18.72 -20.75
N ARG A 278 15.94 19.18 -20.64
CA ARG A 278 14.80 18.38 -20.16
C ARG A 278 14.45 17.22 -21.09
N LEU A 279 14.39 17.48 -22.41
CA LEU A 279 14.11 16.45 -23.41
C LEU A 279 15.07 15.26 -23.28
N LEU A 280 16.36 15.53 -23.05
CA LEU A 280 17.40 14.52 -22.97
C LEU A 280 17.73 14.09 -21.53
N ASP A 281 17.04 14.66 -20.53
CA ASP A 281 17.28 14.41 -19.09
C ASP A 281 18.76 14.54 -18.68
N LEU A 282 19.45 15.58 -19.16
CA LEU A 282 20.92 15.72 -19.01
C LEU A 282 21.39 15.98 -17.58
N ASP A 283 20.47 16.37 -16.70
CA ASP A 283 20.74 16.77 -15.32
C ASP A 283 20.50 15.65 -14.29
N ALA A 284 19.91 14.50 -14.68
CA ALA A 284 19.76 13.33 -13.81
C ALA A 284 21.11 12.76 -13.36
N ASP A 285 21.13 12.15 -12.17
CA ASP A 285 22.29 11.45 -11.59
C ASP A 285 22.23 9.96 -11.95
N PRO A 286 22.90 9.54 -13.04
CA PRO A 286 22.85 8.15 -13.49
C PRO A 286 23.53 7.20 -12.52
N VAL A 287 24.54 7.66 -11.76
CA VAL A 287 25.30 6.78 -10.88
C VAL A 287 24.43 6.37 -9.70
N ALA A 288 23.71 7.32 -9.09
CA ALA A 288 22.79 7.00 -8.00
C ALA A 288 21.66 6.04 -8.45
N VAL A 289 21.13 6.25 -9.66
CA VAL A 289 20.10 5.37 -10.24
C VAL A 289 20.66 3.97 -10.51
N ASP A 290 21.79 3.88 -11.22
CA ASP A 290 22.43 2.61 -11.56
C ASP A 290 22.86 1.84 -10.31
N GLU A 291 23.44 2.50 -9.30
CA GLU A 291 23.80 1.87 -8.02
C GLU A 291 22.59 1.26 -7.32
N ARG A 292 21.45 1.97 -7.30
CA ARG A 292 20.23 1.48 -6.66
C ARG A 292 19.59 0.32 -7.43
N LEU A 293 19.51 0.43 -8.75
CA LEU A 293 18.91 -0.61 -9.60
C LEU A 293 19.79 -1.87 -9.65
N ARG A 294 21.12 -1.73 -9.63
CA ARG A 294 22.06 -2.85 -9.59
C ARG A 294 21.95 -3.70 -8.31
N ALA A 295 21.36 -3.16 -7.24
CA ALA A 295 21.12 -3.93 -6.02
C ALA A 295 20.06 -5.04 -6.21
N ASP A 296 19.22 -4.96 -7.25
CA ASP A 296 18.27 -5.99 -7.60
C ASP A 296 18.91 -7.01 -8.58
N PRO A 297 18.96 -8.31 -8.23
CA PRO A 297 19.58 -9.34 -9.08
C PRO A 297 19.00 -9.46 -10.50
N LEU A 298 17.71 -9.17 -10.69
CA LEU A 298 17.06 -9.22 -12.00
C LEU A 298 17.41 -8.00 -12.87
N LEU A 299 17.65 -6.86 -12.23
CA LEU A 299 17.97 -5.61 -12.94
C LEU A 299 19.48 -5.42 -13.16
N ALA A 300 20.34 -6.00 -12.31
CA ALA A 300 21.78 -5.83 -12.41
C ALA A 300 22.37 -6.11 -13.82
N PRO A 301 22.02 -7.22 -14.51
CA PRO A 301 22.53 -7.47 -15.87
C PRO A 301 22.06 -6.42 -16.89
N LEU A 302 20.85 -5.88 -16.71
CA LEU A 302 20.29 -4.86 -17.60
C LEU A 302 20.96 -3.50 -17.41
N VAL A 303 21.30 -3.16 -16.16
CA VAL A 303 22.05 -1.94 -15.81
C VAL A 303 23.48 -2.04 -16.33
N ASP A 304 24.15 -3.17 -16.13
CA ASP A 304 25.54 -3.35 -16.55
C ASP A 304 25.70 -3.39 -18.07
N ALA A 305 24.69 -3.87 -18.81
CA ALA A 305 24.67 -3.83 -20.27
C ALA A 305 24.52 -2.42 -20.86
N ALA A 306 23.98 -1.47 -20.10
CA ALA A 306 23.64 -0.14 -20.59
C ALA A 306 23.55 0.90 -19.45
N PRO A 307 24.68 1.27 -18.82
CA PRO A 307 24.69 2.21 -17.71
C PRO A 307 24.38 3.64 -18.17
N GLY A 308 23.76 4.43 -17.30
CA GLY A 308 23.43 5.83 -17.57
C GLY A 308 22.28 6.02 -18.56
N ARG A 309 21.34 5.07 -18.61
CA ARG A 309 20.05 5.25 -19.30
C ARG A 309 19.32 6.47 -18.76
N ARG A 310 18.62 7.15 -19.68
CA ARG A 310 17.80 8.33 -19.39
C ARG A 310 16.36 8.07 -19.74
N VAL A 311 15.46 8.82 -19.11
CA VAL A 311 14.06 8.88 -19.50
C VAL A 311 13.88 10.06 -20.46
N PRO A 312 13.63 9.84 -21.77
CA PRO A 312 13.36 10.94 -22.68
C PRO A 312 12.17 11.77 -22.19
N GLY A 313 12.36 13.07 -21.97
CA GLY A 313 11.31 14.01 -21.57
C GLY A 313 10.54 14.59 -22.76
N SER A 314 10.02 15.80 -22.60
CA SER A 314 9.44 16.59 -23.70
C SER A 314 9.93 18.05 -23.68
N VAL A 315 9.90 18.72 -24.85
CA VAL A 315 10.18 20.17 -24.93
C VAL A 315 8.94 21.02 -24.63
N ASP A 316 7.77 20.41 -24.75
CA ASP A 316 6.45 20.99 -24.51
C ASP A 316 5.55 19.90 -23.88
N PRO A 317 5.13 20.06 -22.61
CA PRO A 317 4.26 19.09 -21.95
C PRO A 317 2.87 18.96 -22.58
N ALA A 318 2.31 20.04 -23.12
CA ALA A 318 1.00 20.04 -23.77
C ALA A 318 1.04 19.26 -25.09
N GLU A 319 2.08 19.47 -25.90
CA GLU A 319 2.36 18.65 -27.09
C GLU A 319 2.41 17.16 -26.73
N PHE A 320 3.16 16.81 -25.67
CA PHE A 320 3.31 15.42 -25.26
C PHE A 320 1.98 14.81 -24.78
N ALA A 321 1.18 15.55 -24.00
CA ALA A 321 -0.12 15.08 -23.54
C ALA A 321 -1.06 14.78 -24.72
N VAL A 322 -1.08 15.63 -25.74
CA VAL A 322 -1.81 15.37 -26.99
C VAL A 322 -1.31 14.10 -27.67
N ARG A 323 0.01 13.95 -27.82
CA ARG A 323 0.63 12.75 -28.41
C ARG A 323 0.30 11.47 -27.63
N ALA A 324 0.24 11.54 -26.30
CA ALA A 324 -0.10 10.42 -25.43
C ALA A 324 -1.54 9.93 -25.69
N VAL A 325 -2.51 10.84 -25.86
CA VAL A 325 -3.89 10.48 -26.22
C VAL A 325 -3.96 9.88 -27.63
N LEU A 326 -3.24 10.44 -28.60
CA LEU A 326 -3.17 9.88 -29.95
C LEU A 326 -2.59 8.45 -29.97
N GLY A 327 -1.65 8.16 -29.07
CA GLY A 327 -1.00 6.87 -28.92
C GLY A 327 -1.78 5.80 -28.14
N GLN A 328 -2.95 6.13 -27.57
CA GLN A 328 -3.74 5.16 -26.82
C GLN A 328 -4.15 3.96 -27.69
N GLN A 329 -3.90 2.74 -27.20
CA GLN A 329 -4.34 1.48 -27.81
C GLN A 329 -3.90 1.27 -29.27
N VAL A 330 -2.85 1.95 -29.72
CA VAL A 330 -2.31 1.81 -31.09
C VAL A 330 -0.79 1.63 -31.04
N SER A 331 -0.21 1.16 -32.14
CA SER A 331 1.25 1.06 -32.26
C SER A 331 1.91 2.44 -32.33
N THR A 332 3.19 2.52 -31.98
CA THR A 332 3.99 3.75 -32.11
C THR A 332 3.96 4.32 -33.54
N ALA A 333 3.98 3.44 -34.56
CA ALA A 333 3.91 3.86 -35.97
C ALA A 333 2.55 4.49 -36.33
N ALA A 334 1.45 3.93 -35.82
CA ALA A 334 0.11 4.49 -36.01
C ALA A 334 -0.03 5.84 -35.28
N ALA A 335 0.45 5.94 -34.05
CA ALA A 335 0.47 7.19 -33.28
C ALA A 335 1.20 8.32 -34.03
N ARG A 336 2.37 8.02 -34.61
CA ARG A 336 3.13 8.96 -35.45
C ARG A 336 2.35 9.42 -36.67
N THR A 337 1.65 8.51 -37.33
CA THR A 337 0.83 8.83 -38.51
C THR A 337 -0.31 9.78 -38.16
N HIS A 338 -0.99 9.55 -37.03
CA HIS A 338 -2.03 10.46 -36.54
C HIS A 338 -1.47 11.84 -36.18
N ALA A 339 -0.34 11.90 -35.48
CA ALA A 339 0.32 13.15 -35.15
C ALA A 339 0.77 13.92 -36.41
N ALA A 340 1.33 13.24 -37.41
CA ALA A 340 1.75 13.85 -38.67
C ALA A 340 0.59 14.51 -39.42
N ARG A 341 -0.57 13.84 -39.48
CA ARG A 341 -1.79 14.40 -40.11
C ARG A 341 -2.29 15.62 -39.36
N LEU A 342 -2.28 15.57 -38.02
CA LEU A 342 -2.70 16.70 -37.18
C LEU A 342 -1.79 17.92 -37.41
N VAL A 343 -0.47 17.69 -37.45
CA VAL A 343 0.52 18.74 -37.73
C VAL A 343 0.35 19.31 -39.14
N ALA A 344 0.20 18.48 -40.16
CA ALA A 344 0.06 18.95 -41.53
C ALA A 344 -1.23 19.78 -41.75
N ALA A 345 -2.29 19.48 -40.99
CA ALA A 345 -3.56 20.19 -41.10
C ALA A 345 -3.65 21.45 -40.24
N HIS A 346 -3.00 21.47 -39.06
CA HIS A 346 -3.23 22.49 -38.04
C HIS A 346 -1.96 23.08 -37.41
N GLY A 347 -0.78 22.63 -37.84
CA GLY A 347 0.51 23.16 -37.38
C GLY A 347 0.81 24.51 -38.03
N THR A 348 1.61 25.33 -37.35
CA THR A 348 2.07 26.61 -37.90
C THR A 348 3.27 26.37 -38.81
N PRO A 349 3.25 26.79 -40.09
CA PRO A 349 4.39 26.60 -40.99
C PRO A 349 5.67 27.28 -40.47
N VAL A 350 6.83 26.65 -40.68
CA VAL A 350 8.15 27.22 -40.37
C VAL A 350 9.12 27.03 -41.52
N GLU A 351 10.06 27.96 -41.65
CA GLU A 351 11.17 27.83 -42.59
C GLU A 351 12.34 27.08 -41.94
N ASP A 352 12.81 26.02 -42.61
CA ASP A 352 14.02 25.28 -42.22
C ASP A 352 15.01 25.27 -43.39
N PRO A 353 16.03 26.15 -43.39
CA PRO A 353 17.03 26.23 -44.46
C PRO A 353 17.81 24.92 -44.69
N GLU A 354 17.84 24.02 -43.70
CA GLU A 354 18.53 22.73 -43.78
C GLU A 354 17.61 21.57 -44.19
N GLY A 355 16.31 21.84 -44.33
CA GLY A 355 15.29 20.94 -44.87
C GLY A 355 14.78 19.85 -43.92
N GLY A 356 13.51 19.49 -44.07
CA GLY A 356 12.84 18.37 -43.40
C GLY A 356 11.86 18.76 -42.30
N LEU A 357 12.09 19.91 -41.64
CA LEU A 357 11.15 20.51 -40.70
C LEU A 357 10.23 21.48 -41.45
N THR A 358 8.92 21.42 -41.19
CA THR A 358 7.91 22.18 -41.94
C THR A 358 6.91 22.91 -41.05
N HIS A 359 6.68 22.43 -39.83
CA HIS A 359 5.64 22.98 -38.95
C HIS A 359 6.07 23.00 -37.48
N LEU A 360 5.49 23.92 -36.71
CA LEU A 360 5.33 23.80 -35.27
C LEU A 360 4.19 22.82 -34.96
N PHE A 361 4.29 22.14 -33.83
CA PHE A 361 3.16 21.36 -33.33
C PHE A 361 1.97 22.29 -32.99
N PRO A 362 0.72 21.91 -33.29
CA PRO A 362 -0.44 22.77 -33.03
C PRO A 362 -0.61 23.12 -31.56
N GLU A 363 -0.88 24.39 -31.25
CA GLU A 363 -1.17 24.83 -29.89
C GLU A 363 -2.54 24.31 -29.40
N PRO A 364 -2.71 24.04 -28.09
CA PRO A 364 -3.99 23.57 -27.54
C PRO A 364 -5.17 24.46 -27.88
N ALA A 365 -4.99 25.78 -27.92
CA ALA A 365 -6.05 26.74 -28.28
C ALA A 365 -6.54 26.55 -29.73
N ALA A 366 -5.62 26.31 -30.67
CA ALA A 366 -5.96 26.02 -32.06
C ALA A 366 -6.69 24.67 -32.18
N LEU A 367 -6.25 23.67 -31.42
CA LEU A 367 -6.88 22.35 -31.39
C LEU A 367 -8.27 22.36 -30.75
N ALA A 368 -8.49 23.20 -29.73
CA ALA A 368 -9.77 23.31 -29.04
C ALA A 368 -10.90 23.88 -29.91
N ALA A 369 -10.54 24.65 -30.96
CA ALA A 369 -11.46 25.25 -31.92
C ALA A 369 -11.79 24.34 -33.11
N LEU A 370 -11.23 23.12 -33.18
CA LEU A 370 -11.45 22.19 -34.29
C LEU A 370 -12.86 21.60 -34.30
N ASP A 371 -13.39 21.37 -35.50
CA ASP A 371 -14.53 20.49 -35.70
C ASP A 371 -14.09 19.03 -35.42
N PRO A 372 -14.66 18.37 -34.39
CA PRO A 372 -14.31 17.00 -34.04
C PRO A 372 -14.42 16.02 -35.22
N GLU A 373 -15.35 16.24 -36.14
CA GLU A 373 -15.61 15.30 -37.24
C GLU A 373 -14.48 15.26 -38.29
N THR A 374 -13.60 16.26 -38.29
CA THR A 374 -12.42 16.30 -39.17
C THR A 374 -11.29 15.37 -38.70
N LEU A 375 -11.34 14.89 -37.46
CA LEU A 375 -10.33 14.01 -36.89
C LEU A 375 -10.62 12.53 -37.21
N ALA A 376 -9.70 11.90 -37.94
CA ALA A 376 -9.74 10.47 -38.28
C ALA A 376 -9.39 9.56 -37.08
N LEU A 377 -10.19 9.65 -36.01
CA LEU A 377 -10.08 8.89 -34.76
C LEU A 377 -11.46 8.32 -34.36
N PRO A 378 -11.53 7.27 -33.51
CA PRO A 378 -12.79 6.80 -32.94
C PRO A 378 -13.47 7.88 -32.08
N ARG A 379 -14.81 7.89 -32.03
CA ARG A 379 -15.61 8.91 -31.32
C ARG A 379 -15.17 9.12 -29.87
N SER A 380 -14.92 8.05 -29.12
CA SER A 380 -14.44 8.13 -27.74
C SER A 380 -13.11 8.86 -27.62
N ARG A 381 -12.16 8.60 -28.53
CA ARG A 381 -10.84 9.24 -28.53
C ARG A 381 -10.90 10.70 -28.97
N ARG A 382 -11.81 11.05 -29.88
CA ARG A 382 -12.08 12.46 -30.23
C ARG A 382 -12.54 13.23 -29.00
N THR A 383 -13.50 12.67 -28.24
CA THR A 383 -13.97 13.28 -26.98
C THR A 383 -12.82 13.45 -26.00
N THR A 384 -12.02 12.40 -25.74
CA THR A 384 -10.88 12.47 -24.83
C THR A 384 -9.85 13.53 -25.25
N LEU A 385 -9.52 13.58 -26.54
CA LEU A 385 -8.58 14.57 -27.08
C LEU A 385 -9.13 16.00 -26.89
N LEU A 386 -10.39 16.24 -27.24
CA LEU A 386 -11.02 17.56 -27.13
C LEU A 386 -11.16 18.03 -25.69
N THR A 387 -11.50 17.12 -24.78
CA THR A 387 -11.54 17.43 -23.35
C THR A 387 -10.15 17.81 -22.83
N LEU A 388 -9.10 17.09 -23.24
CA LEU A 388 -7.73 17.46 -22.91
C LEU A 388 -7.34 18.83 -23.48
N VAL A 389 -7.54 19.07 -24.79
CA VAL A 389 -7.08 20.33 -25.39
C VAL A 389 -7.85 21.54 -24.87
N ARG A 390 -9.13 21.39 -24.51
CA ARG A 390 -9.89 22.45 -23.81
C ARG A 390 -9.31 22.75 -22.44
N ALA A 391 -9.06 21.72 -21.64
CA ALA A 391 -8.49 21.88 -20.30
C ALA A 391 -7.06 22.47 -20.33
N LEU A 392 -6.28 22.16 -21.37
CA LEU A 392 -4.99 22.78 -21.62
C LEU A 392 -5.12 24.24 -22.09
N ALA A 393 -6.08 24.53 -22.97
CA ALA A 393 -6.28 25.87 -23.54
C ALA A 393 -6.85 26.87 -22.52
N ASP A 394 -7.74 26.45 -21.63
CA ASP A 394 -8.31 27.30 -20.57
C ASP A 394 -7.44 27.38 -19.30
N GLY A 395 -6.36 26.58 -19.24
CA GLY A 395 -5.43 26.54 -18.12
C GLY A 395 -5.93 25.77 -16.88
N SER A 396 -7.07 25.09 -16.96
CA SER A 396 -7.57 24.23 -15.88
C SER A 396 -6.70 22.98 -15.67
N LEU A 397 -5.92 22.58 -16.67
CA LEU A 397 -4.89 21.55 -16.56
C LEU A 397 -3.49 22.14 -16.82
N PRO A 398 -2.82 22.69 -15.80
CA PRO A 398 -1.45 23.18 -15.94
C PRO A 398 -0.49 21.98 -16.03
N LEU A 399 0.15 21.83 -17.19
CA LEU A 399 1.22 20.86 -17.41
C LEU A 399 2.50 21.63 -17.73
N GLY A 400 3.31 21.83 -16.72
CA GLY A 400 4.54 22.59 -16.76
C GLY A 400 5.62 21.92 -15.93
N PRO A 401 6.90 22.23 -16.20
CA PRO A 401 8.04 21.59 -15.53
C PRO A 401 8.07 21.82 -14.01
N ALA A 402 7.29 22.79 -13.52
CA ALA A 402 7.21 23.16 -12.13
C ALA A 402 5.76 23.14 -11.60
N ASP A 403 4.85 22.47 -12.29
CA ASP A 403 3.54 22.18 -11.72
C ASP A 403 3.64 21.02 -10.74
N ASP A 404 2.68 20.96 -9.82
CA ASP A 404 2.61 19.90 -8.83
C ASP A 404 2.21 18.59 -9.51
N ARG A 405 3.06 17.57 -9.37
CA ARG A 405 2.89 16.29 -10.06
C ARG A 405 1.66 15.55 -9.58
N GLU A 406 1.36 15.59 -8.28
CA GLU A 406 0.21 14.90 -7.69
C GLU A 406 -1.09 15.59 -8.07
N GLU A 407 -1.10 16.93 -8.04
CA GLU A 407 -2.25 17.69 -8.51
C GLU A 407 -2.51 17.47 -10.01
N ALA A 408 -1.46 17.44 -10.83
CA ALA A 408 -1.58 17.13 -12.25
C ALA A 408 -2.11 15.71 -12.49
N ARG A 409 -1.66 14.70 -11.73
CA ARG A 409 -2.20 13.32 -11.77
C ARG A 409 -3.68 13.30 -11.45
N ALA A 410 -4.10 13.95 -10.36
CA ALA A 410 -5.48 14.01 -9.93
C ALA A 410 -6.38 14.66 -11.00
N ARG A 411 -5.93 15.79 -11.57
CA ARG A 411 -6.66 16.48 -12.65
C ARG A 411 -6.72 15.64 -13.92
N LEU A 412 -5.64 14.98 -14.32
CA LEU A 412 -5.62 14.06 -15.47
C LEU A 412 -6.59 12.89 -15.26
N LEU A 413 -6.57 12.22 -14.11
CA LEU A 413 -7.47 11.10 -13.79
C LEU A 413 -8.95 11.50 -13.75
N ALA A 414 -9.25 12.76 -13.43
CA ALA A 414 -10.61 13.28 -13.46
C ALA A 414 -11.15 13.50 -14.89
N LEU A 415 -10.28 13.53 -15.92
CA LEU A 415 -10.72 13.72 -17.30
C LEU A 415 -11.27 12.41 -17.91
N PRO A 416 -12.38 12.49 -18.68
CA PRO A 416 -12.97 11.33 -19.33
C PRO A 416 -12.00 10.69 -20.36
N GLY A 417 -11.74 9.39 -20.20
CA GLY A 417 -10.84 8.62 -21.05
C GLY A 417 -9.36 8.63 -20.63
N PHE A 418 -9.05 9.19 -19.46
CA PHE A 418 -7.73 9.13 -18.85
C PHE A 418 -7.69 8.05 -17.77
N GLY A 419 -7.06 6.92 -18.11
CA GLY A 419 -6.75 5.85 -17.16
C GLY A 419 -5.33 5.95 -16.60
N PRO A 420 -4.96 5.08 -15.64
CA PRO A 420 -3.65 5.10 -15.00
C PRO A 420 -2.47 5.11 -15.99
N TRP A 421 -2.56 4.38 -17.11
CA TRP A 421 -1.50 4.35 -18.12
C TRP A 421 -1.24 5.73 -18.76
N THR A 422 -2.29 6.45 -19.18
CA THR A 422 -2.16 7.76 -19.82
C THR A 422 -1.66 8.81 -18.83
N THR A 423 -2.14 8.75 -17.58
CA THR A 423 -1.70 9.66 -16.52
C THR A 423 -0.22 9.47 -16.21
N GLU A 424 0.22 8.23 -15.98
CA GLU A 424 1.62 7.97 -15.61
C GLU A 424 2.59 8.19 -16.77
N VAL A 425 2.19 7.96 -18.03
CA VAL A 425 3.07 8.31 -19.16
C VAL A 425 3.28 9.83 -19.28
N ILE A 426 2.24 10.63 -19.00
CA ILE A 426 2.33 12.10 -18.99
C ILE A 426 3.18 12.56 -17.79
N ALA A 427 2.99 11.97 -16.61
CA ALA A 427 3.81 12.27 -15.44
C ALA A 427 5.30 11.98 -15.70
N MET A 428 5.61 10.81 -16.26
CA MET A 428 6.97 10.40 -16.61
C MET A 428 7.63 11.34 -17.62
N ARG A 429 6.95 11.64 -18.74
CA ARG A 429 7.57 12.24 -19.93
C ARG A 429 7.39 13.74 -20.02
N ALA A 430 6.21 14.24 -19.62
CA ALA A 430 5.87 15.66 -19.68
C ALA A 430 6.27 16.39 -18.39
N LEU A 431 6.04 15.78 -17.22
CA LEU A 431 6.37 16.37 -15.92
C LEU A 431 7.76 15.96 -15.40
N GLY A 432 8.44 15.04 -16.10
CA GLY A 432 9.75 14.52 -15.74
C GLY A 432 9.76 13.88 -14.36
N ASP A 433 8.70 13.14 -14.02
CA ASP A 433 8.65 12.38 -12.78
C ASP A 433 9.51 11.11 -12.89
N PRO A 434 10.63 11.01 -12.13
CA PRO A 434 11.50 9.85 -12.19
C PRO A 434 10.88 8.57 -11.60
N ASP A 435 9.78 8.68 -10.84
CA ASP A 435 9.15 7.56 -10.12
C ASP A 435 7.77 7.17 -10.69
N ALA A 436 7.38 7.74 -11.84
CA ALA A 436 6.17 7.35 -12.54
C ALA A 436 6.31 5.92 -13.10
N PHE A 437 5.31 5.07 -12.85
CA PHE A 437 5.32 3.65 -13.26
C PHE A 437 4.05 3.26 -14.01
N LEU A 438 4.19 2.47 -15.08
CA LEU A 438 3.08 2.09 -15.97
C LEU A 438 2.77 0.58 -15.88
N PRO A 439 2.10 0.09 -14.82
CA PRO A 439 1.87 -1.34 -14.62
C PRO A 439 0.98 -1.97 -15.71
N GLY A 440 0.11 -1.17 -16.33
CA GLY A 440 -0.78 -1.59 -17.41
C GLY A 440 -0.12 -1.60 -18.80
N ASP A 441 1.11 -1.09 -18.94
CA ASP A 441 1.79 -1.00 -20.23
C ASP A 441 2.11 -2.40 -20.78
N LEU A 442 1.84 -2.61 -22.08
CA LEU A 442 2.03 -3.92 -22.71
C LEU A 442 3.50 -4.35 -22.72
N GLY A 443 4.44 -3.41 -22.86
CA GLY A 443 5.87 -3.69 -22.79
C GLY A 443 6.27 -4.12 -21.38
N VAL A 444 5.81 -3.38 -20.36
CA VAL A 444 6.06 -3.72 -18.94
C VAL A 444 5.46 -5.08 -18.57
N ARG A 445 4.20 -5.35 -18.96
CA ARG A 445 3.54 -6.64 -18.69
C ARG A 445 4.19 -7.83 -19.39
N ARG A 446 4.84 -7.63 -20.54
CA ARG A 446 5.60 -8.69 -21.22
C ARG A 446 6.94 -8.96 -20.54
N ALA A 447 7.56 -7.92 -19.98
CA ALA A 447 8.82 -8.02 -19.25
C ALA A 447 8.64 -8.60 -17.84
N TYR A 448 7.53 -8.28 -17.16
CA TYR A 448 7.21 -8.77 -15.82
C TYR A 448 6.40 -10.07 -15.89
N GLN A 449 7.06 -11.21 -15.70
CA GLN A 449 6.40 -12.51 -15.53
C GLN A 449 6.53 -12.98 -14.07
N PRO A 450 5.48 -13.53 -13.45
CA PRO A 450 5.58 -14.06 -12.09
C PRO A 450 6.62 -15.18 -12.06
N ILE A 451 7.50 -15.12 -11.05
CA ILE A 451 8.42 -16.23 -10.75
C ILE A 451 7.57 -17.43 -10.31
N SER A 452 8.00 -18.64 -10.70
CA SER A 452 7.42 -19.92 -10.28
C SER A 452 7.06 -19.90 -8.79
N PRO A 453 5.89 -20.45 -8.38
CA PRO A 453 5.52 -20.48 -6.97
C PRO A 453 6.64 -21.15 -6.15
N ALA A 454 7.16 -20.40 -5.19
CA ALA A 454 8.20 -20.82 -4.27
C ALA A 454 7.83 -20.33 -2.87
N ASP A 455 8.27 -21.07 -1.84
CA ASP A 455 8.06 -20.67 -0.45
C ASP A 455 8.75 -19.32 -0.22
N TYR A 456 7.96 -18.31 0.17
CA TYR A 456 8.43 -16.97 0.45
C TYR A 456 8.60 -16.77 1.96
N LEU A 457 9.84 -16.61 2.41
CA LEU A 457 10.18 -16.36 3.81
C LEU A 457 11.10 -15.14 3.89
N TRP A 458 10.73 -14.14 4.70
CA TRP A 458 11.50 -12.90 4.85
C TRP A 458 11.46 -12.38 6.29
N SER A 459 12.54 -11.74 6.72
CA SER A 459 12.63 -11.07 8.03
C SER A 459 12.36 -9.58 7.88
N ILE A 460 11.34 -9.07 8.57
CA ILE A 460 11.07 -7.63 8.63
C ILE A 460 11.87 -6.96 9.73
N GLN A 461 12.39 -5.76 9.46
CA GLN A 461 12.98 -4.91 10.49
C GLN A 461 11.89 -3.98 11.04
N VAL A 462 11.83 -3.90 12.37
CA VAL A 462 10.93 -3.01 13.09
C VAL A 462 11.73 -2.02 13.93
N VAL A 463 11.28 -0.77 13.97
CA VAL A 463 11.86 0.33 14.75
C VAL A 463 10.83 0.90 15.70
N GLN A 464 11.26 1.47 16.82
CA GLN A 464 10.38 2.18 17.73
C GLN A 464 10.32 3.67 17.39
N GLU A 465 9.16 4.13 16.93
CA GLU A 465 8.92 5.56 16.65
C GLU A 465 8.01 6.20 17.70
N PRO A 466 8.15 7.50 18.00
CA PRO A 466 7.21 8.21 18.86
C PRO A 466 5.78 8.16 18.31
N THR A 467 4.81 7.93 19.18
CA THR A 467 3.38 7.96 18.80
C THR A 467 2.96 9.36 18.34
N GLY A 468 1.98 9.46 17.44
CA GLY A 468 1.47 10.74 16.93
C GLY A 468 0.88 11.67 18.01
N ASN A 469 0.57 11.14 19.20
CA ASN A 469 0.14 11.90 20.37
C ASN A 469 1.29 12.26 21.34
N GLY A 470 2.54 11.92 21.01
CA GLY A 470 3.74 12.19 21.82
C GLY A 470 3.84 11.40 23.12
N LYS A 471 2.89 10.51 23.41
CA LYS A 471 2.83 9.69 24.62
C LYS A 471 3.20 8.23 24.33
N GLY A 472 4.48 7.98 24.11
CA GLY A 472 5.03 6.63 23.99
C GLY A 472 5.74 6.37 22.67
N LYS A 473 6.14 5.11 22.48
CA LYS A 473 6.74 4.63 21.24
C LYS A 473 5.93 3.45 20.69
N GLU A 474 5.77 3.38 19.38
CA GLU A 474 5.16 2.26 18.66
C GLU A 474 6.20 1.55 17.81
N TRP A 475 6.11 0.22 17.73
CA TRP A 475 6.86 -0.55 16.75
C TRP A 475 6.28 -0.30 15.35
N ARG A 476 7.12 0.16 14.44
CA ARG A 476 6.81 0.46 13.04
C ARG A 476 7.71 -0.40 12.17
N ILE A 477 7.19 -0.86 11.04
CA ILE A 477 8.00 -1.57 10.04
C ILE A 477 8.93 -0.52 9.40
N ASP A 478 10.24 -0.68 9.62
CA ASP A 478 11.28 0.24 9.12
C ASP A 478 11.49 0.07 7.61
N SER A 479 11.46 -1.18 7.16
CA SER A 479 11.60 -1.55 5.76
C SER A 479 10.66 -2.68 5.43
N LEU A 480 9.75 -2.43 4.49
CA LEU A 480 8.95 -3.47 3.88
C LEU A 480 9.82 -4.24 2.86
N PRO A 481 9.69 -5.57 2.79
CA PRO A 481 10.31 -6.32 1.71
C PRO A 481 9.79 -5.82 0.36
N PRO A 482 10.61 -5.91 -0.70
CA PRO A 482 10.14 -5.66 -2.06
C PRO A 482 8.99 -6.64 -2.38
N GLY A 483 7.79 -6.09 -2.56
CA GLY A 483 6.58 -6.88 -2.72
C GLY A 483 5.36 -5.98 -2.97
N LEU A 484 4.30 -6.58 -3.50
CA LEU A 484 3.05 -5.86 -3.77
C LEU A 484 2.14 -5.95 -2.54
N VAL A 485 1.85 -4.81 -1.92
CA VAL A 485 0.84 -4.73 -0.86
C VAL A 485 -0.53 -4.77 -1.51
N LEU A 486 -1.34 -5.77 -1.16
CA LEU A 486 -2.73 -5.84 -1.60
C LEU A 486 -3.60 -5.08 -0.59
N GLY A 487 -4.34 -4.07 -1.06
CA GLY A 487 -5.28 -3.36 -0.20
C GLY A 487 -6.35 -4.31 0.36
N GLU A 488 -6.84 -4.07 1.57
CA GLU A 488 -7.85 -4.92 2.22
C GLU A 488 -9.09 -5.14 1.34
N ALA A 489 -9.58 -4.08 0.68
CA ALA A 489 -10.70 -4.18 -0.26
C ALA A 489 -10.39 -5.09 -1.47
N ASP A 490 -9.16 -5.06 -1.97
CA ASP A 490 -8.73 -5.93 -3.06
C ASP A 490 -8.55 -7.38 -2.58
N PHE A 491 -8.05 -7.56 -1.35
CA PHE A 491 -7.95 -8.88 -0.73
C PHE A 491 -9.32 -9.51 -0.55
N LEU A 492 -10.27 -8.80 0.08
CA LEU A 492 -11.64 -9.28 0.29
C LEU A 492 -12.42 -9.50 -1.02
N ARG A 493 -12.07 -8.79 -2.10
CA ARG A 493 -12.64 -9.02 -3.44
C ARG A 493 -12.09 -10.29 -4.11
N ASN A 494 -10.85 -10.66 -3.82
CA ASN A 494 -10.17 -11.77 -4.49
C ASN A 494 -10.13 -13.05 -3.66
N TYR A 495 -10.24 -12.95 -2.33
CA TYR A 495 -10.12 -14.05 -1.38
C TYR A 495 -11.36 -14.12 -0.49
N ARG A 496 -11.63 -15.32 0.03
CA ARG A 496 -12.69 -15.58 1.00
C ARG A 496 -12.18 -16.50 2.08
N SER A 497 -12.71 -16.34 3.29
CA SER A 497 -12.47 -17.30 4.37
C SER A 497 -13.26 -18.58 4.13
N VAL A 498 -12.64 -19.72 4.41
CA VAL A 498 -13.24 -21.06 4.44
C VAL A 498 -12.65 -21.83 5.62
N ASN A 499 -13.46 -22.69 6.23
CA ASN A 499 -12.99 -23.54 7.31
C ASN A 499 -12.48 -24.87 6.78
N LYS A 500 -11.23 -25.20 7.09
CA LYS A 500 -10.73 -26.57 6.99
C LYS A 500 -11.08 -27.30 8.27
N TYR A 501 -11.47 -28.57 8.19
CA TYR A 501 -11.87 -29.32 9.37
C TYR A 501 -10.90 -30.46 9.66
N TYR A 502 -10.43 -30.51 10.90
CA TYR A 502 -9.54 -31.54 11.44
C TYR A 502 -10.14 -32.14 12.70
N PHE A 503 -9.79 -33.36 13.06
CA PHE A 503 -10.31 -33.96 14.28
C PHE A 503 -9.62 -33.38 15.50
N ALA A 504 -10.35 -33.07 16.55
CA ALA A 504 -9.73 -32.74 17.83
C ALA A 504 -8.89 -33.95 18.29
N SER A 505 -7.66 -33.70 18.77
CA SER A 505 -6.76 -34.79 19.13
C SER A 505 -7.34 -35.67 20.23
N GLY A 506 -7.38 -36.97 19.95
CA GLY A 506 -7.99 -37.98 20.83
C GLY A 506 -9.51 -38.05 20.81
N GLU A 507 -10.19 -37.33 19.91
CA GLU A 507 -11.66 -37.26 19.85
C GLU A 507 -12.22 -37.61 18.47
N ASP A 508 -13.54 -37.80 18.44
CA ASP A 508 -14.32 -38.15 17.25
C ASP A 508 -15.13 -36.98 16.69
N TRP A 509 -14.78 -35.73 16.98
CA TRP A 509 -15.40 -34.57 16.36
C TRP A 509 -14.39 -33.63 15.70
N VAL A 510 -14.89 -32.86 14.74
CA VAL A 510 -14.07 -31.92 13.96
C VAL A 510 -14.00 -30.52 14.57
N VAL A 511 -12.89 -29.84 14.30
CA VAL A 511 -12.52 -28.48 14.69
C VAL A 511 -12.30 -27.66 13.42
N ALA A 512 -12.87 -26.46 13.39
CA ALA A 512 -12.69 -25.54 12.26
C ALA A 512 -11.36 -24.76 12.35
N ASP A 513 -10.65 -24.75 11.23
CA ASP A 513 -9.37 -24.06 10.99
C ASP A 513 -9.55 -23.09 9.80
N PRO A 514 -9.95 -21.83 10.05
CA PRO A 514 -10.24 -20.88 8.99
C PRO A 514 -8.98 -20.49 8.20
N VAL A 515 -9.09 -20.47 6.88
CA VAL A 515 -8.05 -20.01 5.95
C VAL A 515 -8.66 -19.20 4.81
N TYR A 516 -7.85 -18.37 4.16
CA TYR A 516 -8.28 -17.65 2.96
C TYR A 516 -7.93 -18.41 1.69
N ILE A 517 -8.94 -18.64 0.85
CA ILE A 517 -8.79 -19.19 -0.51
C ILE A 517 -9.18 -18.15 -1.54
N ARG A 518 -8.69 -18.29 -2.78
CA ARG A 518 -9.05 -17.37 -3.85
C ARG A 518 -10.48 -17.66 -4.33
N GLN A 519 -11.28 -16.61 -4.49
CA GLN A 519 -12.67 -16.74 -4.95
C GLN A 519 -12.80 -17.10 -6.43
N ARG A 520 -11.76 -16.81 -7.21
CA ARG A 520 -11.67 -17.12 -8.64
C ARG A 520 -10.60 -18.16 -8.86
N GLN A 521 -10.59 -18.73 -10.06
CA GLN A 521 -9.52 -19.61 -10.51
C GLN A 521 -8.15 -18.99 -10.21
N ASP A 522 -7.27 -19.78 -9.63
CA ASP A 522 -5.90 -19.36 -9.36
C ASP A 522 -5.16 -19.15 -10.70
N PRO A 523 -4.52 -17.98 -10.92
CA PRO A 523 -3.89 -17.68 -12.20
C PRO A 523 -2.62 -18.48 -12.45
N VAL A 524 -2.01 -19.05 -11.40
CA VAL A 524 -0.76 -19.82 -11.45
C VAL A 524 -1.09 -21.31 -11.54
N THR A 525 -1.80 -21.85 -10.55
CA THR A 525 -2.10 -23.30 -10.49
C THR A 525 -3.28 -23.69 -11.36
N ARG A 526 -4.05 -22.72 -11.87
CA ARG A 526 -5.32 -22.94 -12.61
C ARG A 526 -6.40 -23.65 -11.79
N MET A 527 -6.22 -23.81 -10.49
CA MET A 527 -7.19 -24.50 -9.63
C MET A 527 -8.43 -23.64 -9.40
N ASP A 528 -9.62 -24.24 -9.50
CA ASP A 528 -10.86 -23.59 -9.06
C ASP A 528 -10.95 -23.50 -7.52
N PRO A 529 -11.87 -22.71 -6.94
CA PRO A 529 -11.95 -22.56 -5.48
C PRO A 529 -12.20 -23.88 -4.72
N VAL A 530 -12.95 -24.82 -5.29
CA VAL A 530 -13.23 -26.13 -4.68
C VAL A 530 -11.96 -26.95 -4.57
N THR A 531 -11.21 -27.06 -5.67
CA THR A 531 -9.93 -27.77 -5.76
C THR A 531 -8.88 -27.13 -4.87
N GLN A 532 -8.82 -25.79 -4.83
CA GLN A 532 -7.97 -25.05 -3.88
C GLN A 532 -8.28 -25.41 -2.42
N THR A 533 -9.56 -25.56 -2.09
CA THR A 533 -10.01 -25.88 -0.73
C THR A 533 -9.64 -27.30 -0.34
N VAL A 534 -9.89 -28.27 -1.23
CA VAL A 534 -9.48 -29.67 -1.05
C VAL A 534 -7.97 -29.77 -0.89
N LYS A 535 -7.21 -29.10 -1.76
CA LYS A 535 -5.75 -29.06 -1.63
C LYS A 535 -5.30 -28.46 -0.30
N ALA A 536 -5.88 -27.34 0.13
CA ALA A 536 -5.51 -26.69 1.38
C ALA A 536 -5.81 -27.55 2.63
N LEU A 537 -6.82 -28.43 2.57
CA LEU A 537 -7.09 -29.45 3.60
C LEU A 537 -6.02 -30.54 3.62
N LEU A 538 -5.62 -31.03 2.44
CA LEU A 538 -4.57 -32.05 2.33
C LEU A 538 -3.19 -31.53 2.76
N ASP A 539 -2.93 -30.24 2.58
CA ASP A 539 -1.70 -29.59 3.04
C ASP A 539 -1.59 -29.52 4.59
N GLY A 540 -2.69 -29.77 5.31
CA GLY A 540 -2.72 -29.91 6.77
C GLY A 540 -3.13 -28.65 7.54
N PRO A 541 -3.30 -28.76 8.88
CA PRO A 541 -3.79 -27.67 9.73
C PRO A 541 -2.82 -26.49 9.81
N THR A 542 -3.31 -25.32 10.19
CA THR A 542 -2.46 -24.16 10.48
C THR A 542 -1.43 -24.47 11.57
N ASN A 543 -0.30 -23.75 11.53
CA ASN A 543 0.77 -23.92 12.52
C ASN A 543 0.31 -23.72 13.97
N TRP A 544 -0.72 -22.90 14.16
CA TRP A 544 -1.30 -22.66 15.47
C TRP A 544 -2.21 -23.80 15.92
N LEU A 545 -3.05 -24.36 15.03
CA LEU A 545 -3.99 -25.40 15.45
C LEU A 545 -3.39 -26.80 15.50
N LYS A 546 -2.35 -27.09 14.70
CA LYS A 546 -1.78 -28.44 14.50
C LYS A 546 -1.36 -29.22 15.76
N GLN A 547 -1.16 -28.54 16.89
CA GLN A 547 -0.78 -29.20 18.15
C GLN A 547 -1.99 -29.78 18.91
N ALA A 548 -3.21 -29.42 18.52
CA ALA A 548 -4.44 -29.85 19.19
C ALA A 548 -5.45 -30.55 18.26
N VAL A 549 -5.06 -30.78 17.00
CA VAL A 549 -5.88 -31.46 16.01
C VAL A 549 -5.06 -32.42 15.15
N ASP A 550 -5.72 -33.48 14.70
CA ASP A 550 -5.16 -34.51 13.84
C ASP A 550 -5.84 -34.52 12.46
N SER A 551 -5.04 -34.74 11.41
CA SER A 551 -5.56 -35.07 10.09
C SER A 551 -5.74 -36.57 9.96
N SER A 552 -6.88 -37.01 9.44
CA SER A 552 -7.13 -38.43 9.11
C SER A 552 -6.52 -38.81 7.78
N PHE A 553 -6.07 -37.84 6.97
CA PHE A 553 -5.31 -38.12 5.77
C PHE A 553 -3.88 -38.54 6.14
N PRO A 554 -3.39 -39.68 5.64
CA PRO A 554 -2.00 -40.08 5.81
C PRO A 554 -1.04 -38.99 5.34
N SER A 555 0.13 -38.89 6.00
CA SER A 555 1.15 -37.92 5.61
C SER A 555 1.52 -38.06 4.13
N ARG A 556 1.64 -36.93 3.42
CA ARG A 556 1.92 -36.85 1.97
C ARG A 556 0.79 -37.33 1.04
N THR A 557 -0.44 -37.48 1.54
CA THR A 557 -1.60 -37.64 0.65
C THR A 557 -1.79 -36.36 -0.16
N THR A 558 -1.86 -36.49 -1.49
CA THR A 558 -2.10 -35.36 -2.40
C THR A 558 -3.27 -35.66 -3.34
N LEU A 559 -3.79 -34.62 -4.01
CA LEU A 559 -4.59 -34.83 -5.21
C LEU A 559 -3.72 -35.50 -6.29
N GLN A 560 -4.34 -36.26 -7.18
CA GLN A 560 -3.65 -36.77 -8.38
C GLN A 560 -3.09 -35.61 -9.21
N GLU A 561 -1.98 -35.90 -9.92
CA GLU A 561 -1.37 -34.93 -10.83
C GLU A 561 -2.40 -34.43 -11.87
N ASP A 562 -2.27 -33.16 -12.27
CA ASP A 562 -3.14 -32.45 -13.23
C ASP A 562 -4.59 -32.14 -12.79
N VAL A 563 -4.99 -32.48 -11.56
CA VAL A 563 -6.32 -32.12 -11.06
C VAL A 563 -6.40 -30.62 -10.75
N THR A 564 -7.04 -29.84 -11.62
CA THR A 564 -7.29 -28.40 -11.44
C THR A 564 -8.75 -28.04 -11.18
N THR A 565 -9.67 -28.97 -11.40
CA THR A 565 -11.11 -28.74 -11.27
C THR A 565 -11.77 -29.95 -10.61
N LEU A 566 -12.59 -29.71 -9.61
CA LEU A 566 -13.40 -30.72 -8.93
C LEU A 566 -14.86 -30.28 -8.98
N ALA A 567 -15.72 -31.13 -9.53
CA ALA A 567 -17.15 -30.85 -9.68
C ALA A 567 -17.96 -32.02 -9.14
N THR A 568 -19.16 -31.73 -8.66
CA THR A 568 -20.13 -32.75 -8.26
C THR A 568 -20.82 -33.35 -9.48
N ASP A 569 -21.22 -34.62 -9.36
CA ASP A 569 -22.14 -35.24 -10.31
C ASP A 569 -23.61 -34.81 -10.10
N ASP A 570 -24.52 -35.38 -10.89
CA ASP A 570 -25.96 -35.11 -10.83
C ASP A 570 -26.60 -35.47 -9.47
N GLN A 571 -25.92 -36.28 -8.66
CA GLN A 571 -26.34 -36.65 -7.30
C GLN A 571 -25.69 -35.76 -6.22
N SER A 572 -25.03 -34.67 -6.60
CA SER A 572 -24.26 -33.81 -5.68
C SER A 572 -23.13 -34.56 -4.97
N THR A 573 -22.59 -35.61 -5.59
CA THR A 573 -21.43 -36.36 -5.09
C THR A 573 -20.15 -35.76 -5.65
N LEU A 574 -19.23 -35.35 -4.75
CA LEU A 574 -17.89 -34.90 -5.14
C LEU A 574 -16.93 -36.10 -5.15
N LYS A 575 -16.40 -36.43 -6.33
CA LYS A 575 -15.38 -37.46 -6.49
C LYS A 575 -13.99 -36.84 -6.35
N VAL A 576 -13.21 -37.32 -5.38
CA VAL A 576 -11.89 -36.77 -5.05
C VAL A 576 -10.81 -37.81 -5.36
N PRO A 577 -10.09 -37.67 -6.50
CA PRO A 577 -8.97 -38.53 -6.85
C PRO A 577 -7.72 -38.18 -6.05
N LEU A 578 -7.21 -39.14 -5.29
CA LEU A 578 -6.05 -39.00 -4.43
C LEU A 578 -4.88 -39.85 -4.93
N ASP A 579 -3.66 -39.43 -4.56
CA ASP A 579 -2.43 -40.24 -4.63
C ASP A 579 -1.97 -40.56 -3.21
N PHE A 580 -1.84 -41.87 -2.92
CA PHE A 580 -1.43 -42.38 -1.62
C PHE A 580 0.02 -42.87 -1.68
N LYS A 581 0.84 -42.41 -0.73
CA LYS A 581 2.13 -43.02 -0.43
C LYS A 581 2.07 -43.72 0.94
N GLY A 582 1.28 -44.79 1.03
CA GLY A 582 1.09 -45.55 2.27
C GLY A 582 0.13 -46.75 2.13
N ASN A 583 -0.10 -47.49 3.23
CA ASN A 583 -1.08 -48.59 3.27
C ASN A 583 -2.51 -48.05 3.11
N ARG A 584 -3.37 -48.78 2.39
CA ARG A 584 -4.78 -48.44 2.15
C ARG A 584 -5.48 -48.20 3.50
N ALA A 585 -6.14 -47.05 3.65
CA ALA A 585 -6.87 -46.70 4.87
C ALA A 585 -7.96 -47.74 5.17
N ASP A 586 -8.12 -48.13 6.43
CA ASP A 586 -9.24 -48.98 6.83
C ASP A 586 -10.59 -48.25 6.72
N GLY A 587 -11.70 -48.98 6.88
CA GLY A 587 -13.04 -48.42 6.71
C GLY A 587 -13.42 -47.30 7.67
N VAL A 588 -12.76 -47.20 8.84
CA VAL A 588 -13.02 -46.12 9.81
C VAL A 588 -12.19 -44.89 9.46
N ALA A 589 -10.91 -45.07 9.17
CA ALA A 589 -10.02 -44.00 8.72
C ALA A 589 -10.55 -43.33 7.44
N CYS A 590 -11.06 -44.10 6.48
CA CYS A 590 -11.63 -43.54 5.25
C CYS A 590 -12.89 -42.72 5.52
N ARG A 591 -13.79 -43.17 6.42
CA ARG A 591 -14.96 -42.38 6.83
C ARG A 591 -14.56 -41.04 7.44
N ARG A 592 -13.54 -41.02 8.31
CA ARG A 592 -13.01 -39.79 8.90
C ARG A 592 -12.43 -38.84 7.84
N MET A 593 -11.66 -39.37 6.87
CA MET A 593 -11.15 -38.58 5.74
C MET A 593 -12.28 -37.94 4.93
N ALA A 594 -13.31 -38.72 4.58
CA ALA A 594 -14.47 -38.22 3.83
C ALA A 594 -15.27 -37.19 4.64
N ALA A 595 -15.40 -37.37 5.95
CA ALA A 595 -16.03 -36.41 6.85
C ALA A 595 -15.27 -35.07 6.85
N GLN A 596 -13.95 -35.07 7.00
CA GLN A 596 -13.14 -33.83 6.96
C GLN A 596 -13.37 -33.03 5.68
N LEU A 597 -13.40 -33.69 4.53
CA LEU A 597 -13.72 -33.03 3.25
C LEU A 597 -15.13 -32.47 3.24
N LEU A 598 -16.11 -33.25 3.65
CA LEU A 598 -17.52 -32.83 3.60
C LEU A 598 -17.80 -31.63 4.50
N PHE A 599 -17.23 -31.60 5.73
CA PHE A 599 -17.31 -30.43 6.59
C PHE A 599 -16.59 -29.21 5.98
N THR A 600 -15.41 -29.41 5.40
CA THR A 600 -14.62 -28.35 4.77
C THR A 600 -15.31 -27.71 3.58
N LEU A 601 -16.03 -28.52 2.79
CA LEU A 601 -16.70 -28.07 1.58
C LEU A 601 -18.07 -27.43 1.84
N ARG A 602 -18.67 -27.61 3.03
CA ARG A 602 -20.02 -27.10 3.35
C ARG A 602 -20.11 -25.57 3.29
N ASP A 603 -19.01 -24.87 3.54
CA ASP A 603 -18.95 -23.42 3.63
C ASP A 603 -18.75 -22.77 2.22
N LEU A 604 -18.65 -23.59 1.16
CA LEU A 604 -18.53 -23.14 -0.23
C LEU A 604 -19.92 -23.03 -0.91
N PRO A 605 -20.41 -21.82 -1.24
CA PRO A 605 -21.70 -21.61 -1.89
C PRO A 605 -21.70 -21.98 -3.38
N SER A 606 -20.53 -22.13 -4.00
CA SER A 606 -20.41 -22.40 -5.44
C SER A 606 -20.76 -23.83 -5.81
N VAL A 607 -20.73 -24.77 -4.86
CA VAL A 607 -21.01 -26.20 -5.10
C VAL A 607 -21.74 -26.77 -3.90
N ARG A 608 -22.91 -27.36 -4.16
CA ARG A 608 -23.65 -28.11 -3.16
C ARG A 608 -23.11 -29.54 -3.12
N VAL A 609 -22.42 -29.90 -2.04
CA VAL A 609 -21.88 -31.25 -1.84
C VAL A 609 -22.74 -31.97 -0.79
N GLU A 610 -23.49 -32.98 -1.21
CA GLU A 610 -24.28 -33.83 -0.30
C GLU A 610 -23.52 -35.11 0.08
N GLN A 611 -22.55 -35.50 -0.73
CA GLN A 611 -21.77 -36.71 -0.55
C GLN A 611 -20.34 -36.55 -1.09
N VAL A 612 -19.36 -37.19 -0.45
CA VAL A 612 -17.98 -37.27 -0.93
C VAL A 612 -17.64 -38.73 -1.21
N GLU A 613 -16.99 -38.98 -2.35
CA GLU A 613 -16.43 -40.26 -2.74
C GLU A 613 -14.91 -40.12 -2.93
N LEU A 614 -14.14 -40.86 -2.15
CA LEU A 614 -12.68 -40.86 -2.23
C LEU A 614 -12.21 -41.94 -3.21
N LEU A 615 -11.33 -41.57 -4.13
CA LEU A 615 -10.82 -42.48 -5.17
C LEU A 615 -9.29 -42.66 -5.05
N ASP A 616 -8.83 -43.90 -5.19
CA ASP A 616 -7.41 -44.25 -5.41
C ASP A 616 -7.29 -44.92 -6.78
N LYS A 617 -6.51 -44.34 -7.71
CA LYS A 617 -6.31 -44.86 -9.08
C LYS A 617 -7.62 -45.35 -9.75
N GLN A 618 -8.69 -44.55 -9.59
CA GLN A 618 -10.07 -44.79 -10.07
C GLN A 618 -10.92 -45.81 -9.29
N GLU A 619 -10.36 -46.50 -8.29
CA GLU A 619 -11.13 -47.35 -7.38
C GLU A 619 -11.74 -46.53 -6.24
N SER A 620 -13.01 -46.78 -5.92
CA SER A 620 -13.69 -46.17 -4.77
C SER A 620 -13.12 -46.75 -3.46
N LEU A 621 -12.61 -45.87 -2.60
CA LEU A 621 -12.14 -46.23 -1.26
C LEU A 621 -13.28 -46.25 -0.27
N CYS A 622 -14.05 -45.16 -0.23
CA CYS A 622 -15.26 -45.04 0.56
C CYS A 622 -16.10 -43.87 0.07
N ARG A 623 -17.35 -43.88 0.51
CA ARG A 623 -18.34 -42.85 0.25
C ARG A 623 -19.05 -42.47 1.53
N LEU A 624 -19.20 -41.18 1.80
CA LEU A 624 -19.85 -40.66 3.00
C LEU A 624 -20.80 -39.50 2.66
N GLY A 625 -22.07 -39.63 3.06
CA GLY A 625 -23.08 -38.58 2.91
C GLY A 625 -23.15 -37.62 4.11
N LYS A 626 -23.78 -36.46 3.91
CA LYS A 626 -23.91 -35.40 4.93
C LYS A 626 -24.55 -35.87 6.24
N GLY A 627 -25.62 -36.65 6.17
CA GLY A 627 -26.28 -37.20 7.36
C GLY A 627 -25.40 -38.17 8.15
N GLN A 628 -24.51 -38.92 7.47
CA GLN A 628 -23.55 -39.79 8.16
C GLN A 628 -22.43 -38.98 8.80
N ALA A 629 -21.95 -37.92 8.14
CA ALA A 629 -20.90 -37.07 8.69
C ALA A 629 -21.33 -36.28 9.94
N ALA A 630 -22.63 -36.08 10.15
CA ALA A 630 -23.17 -35.39 11.33
C ALA A 630 -22.74 -36.05 12.66
N GLU A 631 -22.37 -37.35 12.66
CA GLU A 631 -21.83 -38.03 13.84
C GLU A 631 -20.51 -37.42 14.35
N PHE A 632 -19.75 -36.76 13.46
CA PHE A 632 -18.47 -36.12 13.77
C PHE A 632 -18.61 -34.60 14.02
N ALA A 633 -19.83 -34.06 14.07
CA ALA A 633 -20.02 -32.65 14.39
C ALA A 633 -19.74 -32.39 15.88
N PRO A 634 -19.10 -31.26 16.25
CA PRO A 634 -18.89 -30.90 17.66
C PRO A 634 -20.20 -30.57 18.38
N VAL A 635 -21.28 -30.30 17.63
CA VAL A 635 -22.63 -30.03 18.14
C VAL A 635 -23.59 -30.98 17.45
N ARG A 636 -24.41 -31.70 18.22
CA ARG A 636 -25.32 -32.72 17.68
C ARG A 636 -26.58 -32.09 17.10
N GLU A 637 -27.23 -32.77 16.16
CA GLU A 637 -28.49 -32.28 15.56
C GLU A 637 -29.62 -32.09 16.58
N THR A 638 -29.62 -32.88 17.66
CA THR A 638 -30.57 -32.74 18.79
C THR A 638 -30.40 -31.43 19.55
N ASP A 639 -29.23 -30.79 19.45
CA ASP A 639 -28.89 -29.58 20.17
C ASP A 639 -29.29 -28.33 19.38
N LEU A 640 -29.83 -28.46 18.16
CA LEU A 640 -30.04 -27.33 17.23
C LEU A 640 -31.28 -26.44 17.52
N ASP A 641 -32.18 -26.85 18.42
CA ASP A 641 -33.30 -26.00 18.90
C ASP A 641 -32.92 -25.19 20.16
N GLU A 642 -31.69 -24.65 20.17
CA GLU A 642 -31.11 -23.91 21.30
C GLU A 642 -32.04 -22.75 21.71
N LYS A 643 -32.42 -22.69 22.99
CA LYS A 643 -33.17 -21.55 23.54
C LYS A 643 -32.26 -20.67 24.41
N PRO A 644 -32.35 -19.34 24.29
CA PRO A 644 -31.57 -18.46 25.15
C PRO A 644 -32.11 -18.44 26.59
N TYR A 645 -31.21 -18.24 27.54
CA TYR A 645 -31.49 -18.08 28.96
C TYR A 645 -30.93 -16.75 29.46
N PHE A 646 -31.46 -16.22 30.55
CA PHE A 646 -30.95 -15.00 31.19
C PHE A 646 -31.24 -15.01 32.70
N VAL A 647 -30.70 -14.03 33.41
CA VAL A 647 -30.97 -13.81 34.84
C VAL A 647 -31.95 -12.64 34.98
N ASP A 648 -33.06 -12.84 35.69
CA ASP A 648 -34.02 -11.75 35.96
C ASP A 648 -33.52 -10.77 37.04
N GLU A 649 -34.26 -9.70 37.29
CA GLU A 649 -33.93 -8.69 38.30
C GLU A 649 -33.86 -9.24 39.74
N GLN A 650 -34.51 -10.38 40.01
CA GLN A 650 -34.45 -11.08 41.29
C GLN A 650 -33.23 -12.03 41.39
N GLY A 651 -32.41 -12.13 40.35
CA GLY A 651 -31.27 -13.04 40.30
C GLY A 651 -31.66 -14.49 40.00
N ARG A 652 -32.78 -14.72 39.33
CA ARG A 652 -33.29 -16.07 39.00
C ARG A 652 -33.07 -16.39 37.53
N LEU A 653 -32.68 -17.62 37.25
CA LEU A 653 -32.55 -18.14 35.89
C LEU A 653 -33.93 -18.26 35.22
N LYS A 654 -34.06 -17.66 34.03
CA LYS A 654 -35.25 -17.75 33.18
C LYS A 654 -34.89 -18.29 31.80
N LYS A 655 -35.81 -19.04 31.21
CA LYS A 655 -35.74 -19.47 29.81
C LYS A 655 -36.50 -18.47 28.96
N LEU A 656 -35.87 -17.98 27.90
CA LEU A 656 -36.50 -17.08 26.96
C LEU A 656 -37.13 -17.88 25.81
N VAL A 657 -38.44 -17.73 25.65
CA VAL A 657 -39.19 -18.38 24.56
C VAL A 657 -39.25 -17.43 23.38
N VAL A 658 -38.37 -17.65 22.41
CA VAL A 658 -38.36 -16.89 21.16
C VAL A 658 -39.01 -17.75 20.07
N ALA A 659 -40.18 -17.34 19.58
CA ALA A 659 -40.88 -18.02 18.48
C ALA A 659 -41.35 -16.99 17.44
N GLY A 660 -40.66 -16.91 16.31
CA GLY A 660 -41.03 -16.02 15.20
C GLY A 660 -41.03 -14.53 15.55
N LYS A 661 -42.10 -13.81 15.14
CA LYS A 661 -42.20 -12.35 15.30
C LYS A 661 -42.65 -11.91 16.69
N GLU A 662 -43.21 -12.79 17.52
CA GLU A 662 -43.72 -12.45 18.85
C GLU A 662 -42.82 -13.01 19.97
N THR A 663 -42.54 -12.20 20.99
CA THR A 663 -41.87 -12.65 22.22
C THR A 663 -42.90 -13.16 23.20
N ALA A 664 -42.85 -14.46 23.52
CA ALA A 664 -43.62 -15.00 24.64
C ALA A 664 -42.97 -14.58 25.97
N ALA A 665 -43.77 -14.54 27.04
CA ALA A 665 -43.26 -14.21 28.37
C ALA A 665 -42.15 -15.20 28.80
N PRO A 666 -41.08 -14.75 29.47
CA PRO A 666 -40.05 -15.63 30.02
C PRO A 666 -40.64 -16.74 30.90
N VAL A 667 -40.08 -17.94 30.81
CA VAL A 667 -40.55 -19.12 31.55
C VAL A 667 -39.60 -19.41 32.71
N ASP A 668 -40.18 -19.78 33.84
CA ASP A 668 -39.44 -20.20 35.03
C ASP A 668 -38.67 -21.50 34.76
N VAL A 669 -37.40 -21.50 35.15
CA VAL A 669 -36.57 -22.70 35.11
C VAL A 669 -36.74 -23.49 36.42
N PRO A 670 -36.99 -24.81 36.37
CA PRO A 670 -37.01 -25.67 37.54
C PRO A 670 -35.73 -25.61 38.38
N GLY A 671 -35.86 -25.87 39.68
CA GLY A 671 -34.73 -26.09 40.57
C GLY A 671 -34.15 -24.82 41.22
N PRO A 672 -33.06 -25.00 42.00
CA PRO A 672 -32.46 -23.97 42.85
C PRO A 672 -32.02 -22.69 42.15
N LEU A 673 -31.68 -22.76 40.86
CA LEU A 673 -31.19 -21.60 40.10
C LEU A 673 -32.33 -20.74 39.54
N GLY A 674 -33.52 -21.29 39.31
CA GLY A 674 -34.68 -20.55 38.79
C GLY A 674 -35.74 -20.21 39.85
N LYS A 675 -35.90 -21.05 40.89
CA LYS A 675 -36.87 -20.82 41.98
C LYS A 675 -36.25 -20.80 43.38
N GLY A 676 -34.97 -21.14 43.49
CA GLY A 676 -34.30 -21.22 44.79
C GLY A 676 -33.85 -19.86 45.35
N PRO A 677 -33.20 -19.88 46.53
CA PRO A 677 -32.82 -18.67 47.26
C PRO A 677 -31.52 -18.02 46.74
N VAL A 678 -30.83 -18.62 45.78
CA VAL A 678 -29.53 -18.13 45.30
C VAL A 678 -29.77 -17.03 44.26
N ALA A 679 -29.45 -15.79 44.63
CA ALA A 679 -29.45 -14.67 43.68
C ALA A 679 -28.20 -14.72 42.81
N LEU A 680 -28.38 -14.99 41.51
CA LEU A 680 -27.33 -15.10 40.51
C LEU A 680 -26.95 -13.73 39.94
N GLY A 681 -25.70 -13.60 39.49
CA GLY A 681 -25.22 -12.45 38.71
C GLY A 681 -24.73 -12.83 37.31
N SER A 682 -24.37 -14.09 37.09
CA SER A 682 -24.03 -14.60 35.76
C SER A 682 -24.25 -16.11 35.68
N ILE A 683 -24.45 -16.61 34.46
CA ILE A 683 -24.86 -17.98 34.20
C ILE A 683 -24.13 -18.61 33.01
N ALA A 684 -24.20 -19.93 32.92
CA ALA A 684 -23.92 -20.72 31.73
C ALA A 684 -24.80 -21.97 31.75
N VAL A 685 -25.36 -22.36 30.60
CA VAL A 685 -26.21 -23.56 30.46
C VAL A 685 -25.45 -24.61 29.67
N ASP A 686 -25.46 -25.87 30.10
CA ASP A 686 -24.79 -26.92 29.35
C ASP A 686 -25.52 -27.22 28.03
N ARG A 687 -24.81 -27.71 27.01
CA ARG A 687 -25.36 -27.88 25.66
C ARG A 687 -26.61 -28.75 25.61
N GLY A 688 -26.68 -29.77 26.46
CA GLY A 688 -27.85 -30.64 26.56
C GLY A 688 -29.04 -30.04 27.30
N GLU A 689 -28.95 -28.78 27.74
CA GLU A 689 -29.97 -28.08 28.55
C GLU A 689 -30.43 -28.89 29.77
N ALA A 690 -29.55 -29.70 30.33
CA ALA A 690 -29.83 -30.55 31.49
C ALA A 690 -29.44 -29.84 32.79
N ARG A 691 -28.40 -29.02 32.75
CA ARG A 691 -27.81 -28.34 33.90
C ARG A 691 -27.44 -26.90 33.57
N ALA A 692 -27.45 -26.06 34.59
CA ALA A 692 -26.88 -24.73 34.52
C ALA A 692 -25.87 -24.52 35.64
N ALA A 693 -24.90 -23.67 35.35
CA ALA A 693 -23.95 -23.12 36.29
C ALA A 693 -24.29 -21.65 36.52
N GLY A 694 -24.17 -21.20 37.76
CA GLY A 694 -24.46 -19.82 38.13
C GLY A 694 -23.48 -19.31 39.17
N VAL A 695 -22.94 -18.12 38.94
CA VAL A 695 -22.16 -17.41 39.96
C VAL A 695 -23.10 -16.45 40.69
N ASP A 696 -23.03 -16.43 42.02
CA ASP A 696 -23.87 -15.53 42.82
C ASP A 696 -23.66 -14.05 42.47
N LYS A 697 -24.62 -13.19 42.80
CA LYS A 697 -24.59 -11.75 42.48
C LYS A 697 -23.36 -11.02 43.01
N ASN A 698 -22.67 -11.59 44.00
CA ASN A 698 -21.46 -11.06 44.58
C ASN A 698 -20.18 -11.58 43.90
N GLY A 699 -20.29 -12.46 42.90
CA GLY A 699 -19.16 -13.07 42.21
C GLY A 699 -18.42 -14.15 43.02
N ARG A 700 -18.89 -14.48 44.23
CA ARG A 700 -18.07 -15.20 45.22
C ARG A 700 -18.13 -16.71 45.08
N ARG A 701 -19.30 -17.25 44.75
CA ARG A 701 -19.56 -18.70 44.76
C ARG A 701 -20.17 -19.16 43.45
N LEU A 702 -19.67 -20.28 42.94
CA LEU A 702 -20.16 -20.98 41.77
C LEU A 702 -21.06 -22.14 42.19
N PHE A 703 -22.27 -22.20 41.65
CA PHE A 703 -23.24 -23.27 41.87
C PHE A 703 -23.51 -23.99 40.55
N VAL A 704 -23.78 -25.29 40.60
CA VAL A 704 -24.22 -26.09 39.46
C VAL A 704 -25.44 -26.89 39.86
N SER A 705 -26.47 -26.90 39.03
CA SER A 705 -27.74 -27.57 39.32
C SER A 705 -28.40 -28.09 38.05
N SER A 706 -29.22 -29.13 38.20
CA SER A 706 -30.22 -29.49 37.19
C SER A 706 -31.17 -28.32 36.96
N ILE A 707 -31.57 -28.15 35.70
CA ILE A 707 -32.61 -27.22 35.24
C ILE A 707 -33.83 -27.92 34.65
N THR A 708 -33.85 -29.25 34.69
CA THR A 708 -34.95 -30.09 34.18
C THR A 708 -35.79 -30.69 35.29
N MET A 709 -35.28 -30.72 36.53
CA MET A 709 -35.93 -31.32 37.69
C MET A 709 -35.83 -30.41 38.91
N GLU A 710 -36.87 -30.42 39.76
CA GLU A 710 -36.82 -29.76 41.07
C GLU A 710 -35.92 -30.55 42.02
N GLN A 711 -34.95 -29.88 42.61
CA GLN A 711 -34.00 -30.49 43.55
C GLN A 711 -33.59 -29.51 44.65
N ALA A 712 -33.04 -30.02 45.75
CA ALA A 712 -32.49 -29.18 46.81
C ALA A 712 -31.21 -28.44 46.34
N ALA A 713 -30.94 -27.27 46.93
CA ALA A 713 -29.74 -26.52 46.64
C ALA A 713 -28.48 -27.30 47.06
N GLN A 714 -27.53 -27.45 46.12
CA GLN A 714 -26.23 -28.08 46.38
C GLN A 714 -25.21 -27.04 46.91
N PRO A 715 -24.18 -27.49 47.65
CA PRO A 715 -23.08 -26.60 48.04
C PRO A 715 -22.37 -26.01 46.82
N PRO A 716 -21.70 -24.85 46.96
CA PRO A 716 -20.94 -24.26 45.86
C PRO A 716 -19.79 -25.17 45.45
N VAL A 717 -19.58 -25.30 44.13
CA VAL A 717 -18.51 -26.10 43.52
C VAL A 717 -17.16 -25.40 43.64
N LEU A 718 -17.17 -24.07 43.66
CA LEU A 718 -15.98 -23.24 43.80
C LEU A 718 -16.32 -21.96 44.55
N GLU A 719 -15.40 -21.48 45.40
CA GLU A 719 -15.50 -20.20 46.09
C GLU A 719 -14.21 -19.39 45.89
N SER A 720 -14.36 -18.13 45.43
CA SER A 720 -13.25 -17.19 45.28
C SER A 720 -12.90 -16.52 46.61
N LYS A 721 -11.60 -16.23 46.78
CA LYS A 721 -11.06 -15.47 47.92
C LYS A 721 -10.90 -13.97 47.62
N GLY A 722 -11.27 -13.52 46.43
CA GLY A 722 -11.18 -12.12 46.02
C GLY A 722 -11.94 -11.19 46.98
N VAL A 723 -11.26 -10.11 47.41
CA VAL A 723 -11.81 -9.19 48.41
C VAL A 723 -13.00 -8.40 47.84
N ARG A 724 -12.82 -7.79 46.66
CA ARG A 724 -13.83 -6.95 46.01
C ARG A 724 -14.65 -7.73 44.98
N PRO A 725 -15.94 -7.43 44.76
CA PRO A 725 -16.79 -8.16 43.81
C PRO A 725 -16.19 -8.29 42.40
N GLU A 726 -15.56 -7.24 41.88
CA GLU A 726 -14.92 -7.25 40.57
C GLU A 726 -13.76 -8.26 40.48
N ASP A 727 -13.06 -8.47 41.60
CA ASP A 727 -11.87 -9.33 41.73
C ASP A 727 -12.22 -10.80 42.01
N ARG A 728 -13.48 -11.21 41.87
CA ARG A 728 -13.92 -12.59 42.12
C ARG A 728 -14.20 -13.33 40.82
N LEU A 729 -15.04 -14.37 40.87
CA LEU A 729 -15.28 -15.25 39.74
C LEU A 729 -15.86 -14.48 38.53
N SER A 730 -15.41 -14.83 37.33
CA SER A 730 -16.00 -14.37 36.07
C SER A 730 -17.34 -15.06 35.79
N ALA A 731 -18.04 -14.65 34.73
CA ALA A 731 -19.11 -15.48 34.18
C ALA A 731 -18.55 -16.86 33.79
N PRO A 732 -19.28 -17.96 34.08
CA PRO A 732 -18.85 -19.30 33.68
C PRO A 732 -19.09 -19.54 32.18
N SER A 733 -18.53 -20.64 31.66
CA SER A 733 -18.76 -21.13 30.29
C SER A 733 -18.62 -22.65 30.25
N TRP A 734 -19.51 -23.35 29.54
CA TRP A 734 -19.38 -24.79 29.31
C TRP A 734 -18.56 -25.06 28.05
N GLY A 735 -17.68 -26.05 28.12
CA GLY A 735 -16.97 -26.58 26.96
C GLY A 735 -17.76 -27.69 26.26
N GLY A 736 -17.38 -28.00 25.01
CA GLY A 736 -17.96 -29.11 24.24
C GLY A 736 -17.91 -30.49 24.91
N ARG A 737 -16.93 -30.71 25.79
CA ARG A 737 -16.76 -31.95 26.56
C ARG A 737 -17.65 -32.05 27.81
N GLY A 738 -18.46 -31.03 28.08
CA GLY A 738 -19.26 -30.93 29.29
C GLY A 738 -18.48 -30.46 30.52
N ASP A 739 -17.27 -29.91 30.35
CA ASP A 739 -16.48 -29.31 31.41
C ASP A 739 -16.90 -27.84 31.62
N LEU A 740 -16.91 -27.38 32.87
CA LEU A 740 -17.28 -26.01 33.23
C LEU A 740 -16.03 -25.16 33.51
N TRP A 741 -15.96 -23.97 32.93
CA TRP A 741 -14.79 -23.08 33.02
C TRP A 741 -15.15 -21.76 33.68
N VAL A 742 -14.26 -21.27 34.56
CA VAL A 742 -14.43 -19.99 35.27
C VAL A 742 -13.07 -19.39 35.65
N ALA A 743 -12.90 -18.08 35.53
CA ALA A 743 -11.70 -17.39 36.01
C ALA A 743 -11.91 -16.86 37.42
N ASP A 744 -10.92 -17.05 38.30
CA ASP A 744 -10.82 -16.35 39.59
C ASP A 744 -9.91 -15.14 39.41
N ARG A 745 -10.47 -13.94 39.57
CA ARG A 745 -9.83 -12.67 39.21
C ARG A 745 -9.10 -12.02 40.39
N ASP A 746 -8.81 -12.78 41.44
CA ASP A 746 -8.13 -12.31 42.65
C ASP A 746 -6.72 -11.78 42.29
N PRO A 747 -6.42 -10.49 42.49
CA PRO A 747 -5.11 -9.91 42.21
C PRO A 747 -3.97 -10.60 42.94
N ALA A 748 -4.21 -11.21 44.11
CA ALA A 748 -3.19 -11.92 44.87
C ALA A 748 -2.86 -13.29 44.25
N LYS A 749 -3.83 -13.93 43.60
CA LYS A 749 -3.63 -15.22 42.95
C LYS A 749 -4.68 -15.46 41.84
N ARG A 750 -4.41 -14.91 40.66
CA ARG A 750 -5.24 -15.07 39.46
C ARG A 750 -5.18 -16.52 38.99
N ARG A 751 -6.33 -17.11 38.66
CA ARG A 751 -6.42 -18.51 38.20
C ARG A 751 -7.49 -18.69 37.15
N LEU A 752 -7.30 -19.70 36.32
CA LEU A 752 -8.34 -20.26 35.47
C LEU A 752 -8.69 -21.66 36.00
N TRP A 753 -9.96 -21.92 36.24
CA TRP A 753 -10.46 -23.20 36.73
C TRP A 753 -11.25 -23.93 35.66
N MET A 754 -11.07 -25.23 35.61
CA MET A 754 -11.91 -26.17 34.87
C MET A 754 -12.50 -27.17 35.86
N VAL A 755 -13.81 -27.38 35.82
CA VAL A 755 -14.53 -28.35 36.66
C VAL A 755 -15.00 -29.48 35.76
N PRO A 756 -14.39 -30.68 35.84
CA PRO A 756 -14.72 -31.82 35.00
C PRO A 756 -16.20 -32.19 35.13
N GLY A 757 -16.91 -32.28 34.02
CA GLY A 757 -18.35 -32.57 34.01
C GLY A 757 -19.21 -31.55 34.78
N GLY A 758 -18.66 -30.41 35.20
CA GLY A 758 -19.31 -29.36 35.99
C GLY A 758 -19.53 -29.63 37.48
N THR A 759 -19.32 -30.87 37.94
CA THR A 759 -19.46 -31.22 39.37
C THR A 759 -18.27 -32.02 39.92
N GLY A 760 -17.25 -32.29 39.10
CA GLY A 760 -16.00 -32.91 39.53
C GLY A 760 -15.14 -31.98 40.41
N GLN A 761 -13.98 -32.46 40.84
CA GLN A 761 -13.04 -31.60 41.58
C GLN A 761 -12.48 -30.50 40.67
N PRO A 762 -12.51 -29.22 41.06
CA PRO A 762 -11.93 -28.14 40.28
C PRO A 762 -10.43 -28.36 40.04
N VAL A 763 -10.03 -28.30 38.77
CA VAL A 763 -8.65 -28.40 38.29
C VAL A 763 -8.17 -27.01 37.88
N GLU A 764 -7.01 -26.62 38.39
CA GLU A 764 -6.36 -25.37 37.99
C GLU A 764 -5.75 -25.55 36.60
N VAL A 765 -6.15 -24.70 35.65
CA VAL A 765 -5.66 -24.71 34.28
C VAL A 765 -4.35 -23.93 34.22
N ARG A 766 -3.32 -24.53 33.61
CA ARG A 766 -2.02 -23.88 33.46
C ARG A 766 -2.09 -22.75 32.42
N THR A 767 -1.81 -21.52 32.86
CA THR A 767 -1.83 -20.30 32.03
C THR A 767 -0.52 -19.51 32.19
N PRO A 768 0.54 -19.84 31.42
CA PRO A 768 1.88 -19.25 31.61
C PRO A 768 1.95 -17.73 31.35
N TRP A 769 0.91 -17.15 30.76
CA TRP A 769 0.80 -15.73 30.40
C TRP A 769 0.00 -14.89 31.43
N LEU A 770 -0.63 -15.50 32.44
CA LEU A 770 -1.59 -14.83 33.34
C LEU A 770 -0.93 -14.00 34.47
N GLU A 771 0.40 -13.94 34.53
CA GLU A 771 1.10 -13.30 35.66
C GLU A 771 0.79 -11.80 35.78
N GLU A 772 0.86 -11.06 34.68
CA GLU A 772 0.57 -9.61 34.64
C GLU A 772 -0.86 -9.30 34.14
N ASP A 773 -1.47 -10.27 33.46
CA ASP A 773 -2.76 -10.12 32.81
C ASP A 773 -3.93 -10.55 33.70
N ARG A 774 -5.13 -10.06 33.38
CA ARG A 774 -6.37 -10.44 34.07
C ARG A 774 -7.44 -10.89 33.08
N ILE A 775 -7.98 -12.07 33.26
CA ILE A 775 -9.15 -12.55 32.48
C ILE A 775 -10.40 -11.85 33.02
N GLU A 776 -11.04 -11.01 32.22
CA GLU A 776 -12.30 -10.35 32.57
C GLU A 776 -13.51 -11.26 32.30
N SER A 777 -13.49 -11.99 31.18
CA SER A 777 -14.50 -12.98 30.82
C SER A 777 -13.93 -14.03 29.85
N LEU A 778 -14.61 -15.17 29.74
CA LEU A 778 -14.18 -16.29 28.91
C LEU A 778 -15.36 -17.01 28.25
N ARG A 779 -15.12 -17.58 27.07
CA ARG A 779 -16.04 -18.46 26.34
C ARG A 779 -15.29 -19.62 25.69
N VAL A 780 -15.61 -20.84 26.09
CA VAL A 780 -15.02 -22.04 25.50
C VAL A 780 -15.77 -22.38 24.22
N SER A 781 -15.02 -22.75 23.17
CA SER A 781 -15.60 -23.15 21.89
C SER A 781 -16.35 -24.48 21.99
N ALA A 782 -17.29 -24.69 21.06
CA ALA A 782 -18.09 -25.91 20.97
C ALA A 782 -17.25 -27.18 20.80
N ASP A 783 -16.11 -27.09 20.13
CA ASP A 783 -15.20 -28.22 19.93
C ASP A 783 -14.26 -28.48 21.11
N GLY A 784 -14.23 -27.59 22.11
CA GLY A 784 -13.41 -27.74 23.32
C GLY A 784 -11.89 -27.60 23.13
N VAL A 785 -11.43 -27.17 21.94
CA VAL A 785 -10.02 -26.97 21.60
C VAL A 785 -9.60 -25.51 21.71
N ARG A 786 -10.56 -24.57 21.67
CA ARG A 786 -10.26 -23.12 21.74
C ARG A 786 -11.03 -22.43 22.87
N ILE A 787 -10.44 -21.36 23.39
CA ILE A 787 -11.06 -20.48 24.39
C ILE A 787 -10.90 -19.02 23.97
N ALA A 788 -12.02 -18.28 23.93
CA ALA A 788 -12.02 -16.84 23.77
C ALA A 788 -11.92 -16.18 25.15
N LEU A 789 -10.99 -15.23 25.29
CA LEU A 789 -10.64 -14.58 26.54
C LEU A 789 -10.64 -13.07 26.33
N VAL A 790 -11.43 -12.37 27.13
CA VAL A 790 -11.34 -10.92 27.25
C VAL A 790 -10.29 -10.64 28.33
N VAL A 791 -9.11 -10.20 27.92
CA VAL A 791 -7.94 -10.03 28.79
C VAL A 791 -7.65 -8.55 29.00
N ARG A 792 -7.54 -8.14 30.27
CA ARG A 792 -7.09 -6.81 30.67
C ARG A 792 -5.60 -6.80 30.92
N HIS A 793 -4.90 -5.90 30.22
CA HIS A 793 -3.50 -5.57 30.41
C HIS A 793 -3.38 -4.06 30.68
N GLY A 794 -3.03 -3.68 31.91
CA GLY A 794 -3.11 -2.29 32.36
C GLY A 794 -4.54 -1.74 32.27
N GLU A 795 -4.75 -0.66 31.53
CA GLU A 795 -6.07 -0.04 31.29
C GLU A 795 -6.79 -0.58 30.04
N ARG A 796 -6.12 -1.40 29.23
CA ARG A 796 -6.66 -1.89 27.95
C ARG A 796 -7.26 -3.29 28.11
N THR A 797 -8.38 -3.51 27.43
CA THR A 797 -9.02 -4.82 27.37
C THR A 797 -9.01 -5.33 25.93
N THR A 798 -8.40 -6.48 25.69
CA THR A 798 -8.24 -7.08 24.36
C THR A 798 -8.91 -8.44 24.29
N LEU A 799 -9.30 -8.87 23.08
CA LEU A 799 -9.82 -10.21 22.84
C LEU A 799 -8.70 -11.12 22.35
N GLN A 800 -8.47 -12.21 23.08
CA GLN A 800 -7.48 -13.24 22.79
C GLN A 800 -8.18 -14.58 22.55
N ILE A 801 -7.63 -15.39 21.64
CA ILE A 801 -8.01 -16.78 21.43
C ILE A 801 -6.84 -17.65 21.87
N GLY A 802 -7.08 -18.50 22.85
CA GLY A 802 -6.10 -19.47 23.35
C GLY A 802 -6.38 -20.88 22.84
N ARG A 803 -5.31 -21.66 22.65
CA ARG A 803 -5.38 -23.09 22.35
C ARG A 803 -5.45 -23.86 23.66
N ILE A 804 -6.43 -24.75 23.80
CA ILE A 804 -6.56 -25.63 24.96
C ILE A 804 -5.84 -26.94 24.66
N GLU A 805 -4.77 -27.21 25.40
CA GLU A 805 -4.02 -28.46 25.33
C GLU A 805 -4.33 -29.33 26.55
N ARG A 806 -4.42 -30.63 26.30
CA ARG A 806 -4.63 -31.65 27.33
C ARG A 806 -3.54 -32.68 27.19
N GLN A 807 -2.78 -32.88 28.25
CA GLN A 807 -1.75 -33.90 28.32
C GLN A 807 -2.11 -34.86 29.44
N THR A 808 -2.38 -36.10 29.07
CA THR A 808 -2.57 -37.19 30.02
C THR A 808 -1.26 -37.95 30.11
N THR A 809 -0.64 -37.94 31.29
CA THR A 809 0.47 -38.84 31.65
C THR A 809 -0.09 -39.99 32.48
N ASP A 810 0.70 -41.05 32.69
CA ASP A 810 0.27 -42.23 33.47
C ASP A 810 -0.13 -41.90 34.93
N GLU A 811 0.20 -40.70 35.44
CA GLU A 811 -0.06 -40.27 36.83
C GLU A 811 -0.94 -39.01 36.95
N GLU A 812 -0.97 -38.08 35.98
CA GLU A 812 -1.78 -36.86 36.03
C GLU A 812 -2.27 -36.38 34.64
N SER A 813 -3.50 -35.82 34.61
CA SER A 813 -4.07 -35.09 33.47
C SER A 813 -3.89 -33.59 33.67
N THR A 814 -3.06 -32.97 32.84
CA THR A 814 -2.85 -31.51 32.86
C THR A 814 -3.60 -30.83 31.72
N VAL A 815 -4.19 -29.67 32.03
CA VAL A 815 -4.90 -28.84 31.06
C VAL A 815 -4.24 -27.47 31.03
N SER A 816 -3.90 -26.98 29.84
CA SER A 816 -3.26 -25.68 29.67
C SER A 816 -3.93 -24.85 28.59
N VAL A 817 -3.88 -23.52 28.76
CA VAL A 817 -4.24 -22.56 27.72
C VAL A 817 -2.98 -21.83 27.29
N VAL A 818 -2.59 -22.04 26.03
CA VAL A 818 -1.31 -21.57 25.48
C VAL A 818 -1.51 -20.83 24.16
N ASP A 819 -0.43 -20.20 23.67
CA ASP A 819 -0.36 -19.51 22.38
C ASP A 819 -1.52 -18.53 22.12
N LEU A 820 -1.69 -17.53 22.97
CA LEU A 820 -2.73 -16.52 22.77
C LEU A 820 -2.55 -15.77 21.44
N GLN A 821 -3.63 -15.66 20.68
CA GLN A 821 -3.69 -14.85 19.45
C GLN A 821 -4.75 -13.75 19.55
N PRO A 822 -4.43 -12.51 19.15
CA PRO A 822 -5.40 -11.42 19.18
C PRO A 822 -6.47 -11.62 18.10
N ALA A 823 -7.75 -11.64 18.49
CA ALA A 823 -8.88 -11.79 17.57
C ALA A 823 -9.65 -10.48 17.30
N ALA A 824 -9.25 -9.37 17.92
CA ALA A 824 -9.83 -8.04 17.65
C ALA A 824 -8.76 -6.94 17.62
N PRO A 825 -7.74 -7.02 16.74
CA PRO A 825 -6.58 -6.12 16.77
C PRO A 825 -6.91 -4.65 16.46
N ARG A 826 -8.08 -4.36 15.87
CA ARG A 826 -8.54 -3.00 15.55
C ARG A 826 -9.33 -2.34 16.70
N MET A 827 -9.74 -3.10 17.70
CA MET A 827 -10.50 -2.57 18.84
C MET A 827 -9.53 -2.04 19.90
N GLU A 828 -9.78 -0.81 20.36
CA GLU A 828 -9.09 -0.22 21.51
C GLU A 828 -9.53 -0.86 22.82
N SER A 829 -10.80 -1.25 22.91
CA SER A 829 -11.34 -2.00 24.05
C SER A 829 -12.41 -3.00 23.62
N VAL A 830 -12.43 -4.15 24.28
CA VAL A 830 -13.47 -5.19 24.12
C VAL A 830 -14.28 -5.30 25.41
N THR A 831 -15.60 -5.30 25.27
CA THR A 831 -16.56 -5.40 26.38
C THR A 831 -17.08 -6.82 26.55
N ALA A 832 -17.51 -7.47 25.46
CA ALA A 832 -18.14 -8.78 25.51
C ALA A 832 -17.84 -9.60 24.25
N VAL A 833 -17.91 -10.91 24.38
CA VAL A 833 -17.71 -11.87 23.29
C VAL A 833 -18.63 -13.08 23.43
N SER A 834 -19.08 -13.62 22.30
CA SER A 834 -19.77 -14.90 22.21
C SER A 834 -19.36 -15.63 20.93
N TRP A 835 -19.33 -16.97 20.96
CA TRP A 835 -19.15 -17.78 19.76
C TRP A 835 -20.42 -17.74 18.91
N ALA A 836 -20.25 -17.57 17.60
CA ALA A 836 -21.35 -17.54 16.63
C ALA A 836 -21.05 -18.51 15.48
N GLY A 837 -21.05 -19.80 15.82
CA GLY A 837 -20.67 -20.90 14.96
C GLY A 837 -19.25 -21.43 15.23
N PRO A 838 -18.68 -22.18 14.27
CA PRO A 838 -17.49 -22.97 14.50
C PRO A 838 -16.19 -22.17 14.46
N SER A 839 -16.13 -20.99 13.84
CA SER A 839 -14.86 -20.23 13.68
C SER A 839 -15.02 -18.73 13.85
N ARG A 840 -16.21 -18.29 14.28
CA ARG A 840 -16.62 -16.90 14.26
C ARG A 840 -17.11 -16.48 15.65
N LEU A 841 -16.87 -15.22 15.96
CA LEU A 841 -17.17 -14.57 17.21
C LEU A 841 -18.06 -13.36 16.94
N VAL A 842 -18.99 -13.10 17.84
CA VAL A 842 -19.63 -11.79 17.97
C VAL A 842 -18.89 -11.04 19.05
N VAL A 843 -18.39 -9.86 18.71
CA VAL A 843 -17.55 -9.05 19.60
C VAL A 843 -18.19 -7.68 19.77
N VAL A 844 -18.32 -7.26 21.02
CA VAL A 844 -18.75 -5.92 21.43
C VAL A 844 -17.52 -5.15 21.87
N GLY A 845 -17.23 -4.01 21.26
CA GLY A 845 -16.05 -3.22 21.60
C GLY A 845 -16.04 -1.82 20.98
N LYS A 846 -14.99 -1.05 21.26
CA LYS A 846 -14.77 0.30 20.73
C LYS A 846 -13.47 0.36 19.94
N GLU A 847 -13.51 0.95 18.75
CA GLU A 847 -12.31 1.36 18.02
C GLU A 847 -11.79 2.70 18.56
N ALA A 848 -10.55 3.06 18.22
CA ALA A 848 -9.91 4.29 18.71
C ALA A 848 -10.73 5.54 18.40
N GLY A 849 -11.20 6.24 19.45
CA GLY A 849 -12.05 7.43 19.33
C GLY A 849 -13.48 7.16 18.80
N GLY A 850 -13.88 5.90 18.70
CA GLY A 850 -15.18 5.46 18.22
C GLY A 850 -16.20 5.17 19.33
N VAL A 851 -17.45 4.93 18.91
CA VAL A 851 -18.53 4.44 19.77
C VAL A 851 -18.47 2.91 19.91
N GLN A 852 -19.22 2.37 20.88
CA GLN A 852 -19.35 0.91 21.03
C GLN A 852 -20.05 0.32 19.81
N GLN A 853 -19.53 -0.80 19.30
CA GLN A 853 -20.04 -1.49 18.12
C GLN A 853 -20.09 -2.99 18.36
N ILE A 854 -20.99 -3.67 17.65
CA ILE A 854 -21.11 -5.13 17.63
C ILE A 854 -20.70 -5.61 16.24
N ARG A 855 -19.76 -6.56 16.16
CA ARG A 855 -19.23 -7.07 14.88
C ARG A 855 -18.98 -8.57 14.91
N TYR A 856 -19.12 -9.18 13.74
CA TYR A 856 -18.59 -10.53 13.50
C TYR A 856 -17.10 -10.49 13.18
N LEU A 857 -16.32 -11.26 13.92
CA LEU A 857 -14.88 -11.47 13.69
C LEU A 857 -14.61 -12.97 13.58
N GLN A 858 -13.65 -13.36 12.74
CA GLN A 858 -13.15 -14.73 12.72
C GLN A 858 -12.11 -14.93 13.83
N THR A 859 -11.80 -16.18 14.18
CA THR A 859 -10.81 -16.49 15.23
C THR A 859 -9.39 -16.00 14.91
N ASP A 860 -9.07 -15.74 13.65
CA ASP A 860 -7.80 -15.15 13.20
C ASP A 860 -7.79 -13.61 13.23
N GLY A 861 -8.87 -12.99 13.72
CA GLY A 861 -9.03 -11.54 13.79
C GLY A 861 -9.46 -10.87 12.48
N SER A 862 -9.70 -11.65 11.43
CA SER A 862 -10.23 -11.13 10.17
C SER A 862 -11.71 -10.76 10.27
N THR A 863 -12.12 -9.73 9.53
CA THR A 863 -13.51 -9.28 9.47
C THR A 863 -14.29 -10.19 8.53
N SER A 864 -15.42 -10.73 9.00
CA SER A 864 -16.33 -11.46 8.12
C SER A 864 -16.99 -10.47 7.16
N THR A 865 -17.16 -10.84 5.89
CA THR A 865 -17.91 -10.04 4.90
C THR A 865 -19.42 -9.99 5.18
N THR A 866 -19.89 -10.67 6.23
CA THR A 866 -21.28 -10.70 6.68
C THR A 866 -21.68 -9.35 7.27
N SER A 867 -22.89 -8.89 6.91
CA SER A 867 -23.54 -7.62 7.23
C SER A 867 -23.13 -6.97 8.55
N LEU A 868 -22.80 -5.67 8.49
CA LEU A 868 -22.71 -4.81 9.68
C LEU A 868 -23.94 -5.03 10.56
N LEU A 869 -23.73 -5.45 11.80
CA LEU A 869 -24.82 -5.62 12.76
C LEU A 869 -25.36 -4.23 13.13
N PRO A 870 -26.68 -4.07 13.31
CA PRO A 870 -27.25 -2.82 13.80
C PRO A 870 -26.59 -2.39 15.12
N GLY A 871 -26.33 -1.09 15.26
CA GLY A 871 -25.77 -0.54 16.49
C GLY A 871 -26.72 -0.73 17.68
N LEU A 872 -26.13 -0.92 18.85
CA LEU A 872 -26.82 -1.01 20.14
C LEU A 872 -25.91 -0.36 21.18
N ASN A 873 -26.49 0.49 22.04
CA ASN A 873 -25.75 1.24 23.05
C ASN A 873 -25.73 0.50 24.40
N GLY A 874 -24.69 0.76 25.18
CA GLY A 874 -24.61 0.29 26.57
C GLY A 874 -24.59 -1.23 26.72
N VAL A 875 -24.06 -1.94 25.72
CA VAL A 875 -24.08 -3.40 25.69
C VAL A 875 -23.04 -3.95 26.66
N SER A 876 -23.52 -4.67 27.67
CA SER A 876 -22.69 -5.28 28.71
C SER A 876 -22.31 -6.73 28.37
N SER A 877 -23.20 -7.45 27.68
CA SER A 877 -23.02 -8.83 27.28
C SER A 877 -23.85 -9.18 26.05
N VAL A 878 -23.38 -10.17 25.29
CA VAL A 878 -24.01 -10.64 24.05
C VAL A 878 -23.92 -12.15 24.00
N SER A 879 -24.92 -12.79 23.40
CA SER A 879 -24.91 -14.22 23.11
C SER A 879 -25.52 -14.51 21.75
N ALA A 880 -24.82 -15.32 20.95
CA ALA A 880 -25.28 -15.80 19.66
C ALA A 880 -25.52 -17.31 19.71
N PRO A 881 -26.47 -17.83 18.91
CA PRO A 881 -26.65 -19.26 18.76
C PRO A 881 -25.46 -19.89 18.02
N HIS A 882 -25.26 -21.20 18.21
CA HIS A 882 -24.21 -21.92 17.47
C HIS A 882 -24.52 -22.00 15.97
N THR A 883 -25.79 -22.24 15.60
CA THR A 883 -26.22 -22.27 14.20
C THR A 883 -27.06 -21.05 13.84
N GLU A 884 -26.72 -20.40 12.72
CA GLU A 884 -27.57 -19.37 12.12
C GLU A 884 -28.78 -20.03 11.46
N SER A 885 -29.86 -20.19 12.21
CA SER A 885 -31.19 -20.43 11.67
C SER A 885 -31.90 -19.09 11.41
N VAL A 886 -32.80 -19.05 10.44
CA VAL A 886 -33.65 -17.88 10.17
C VAL A 886 -34.50 -17.52 11.40
N ASP A 887 -34.76 -18.50 12.28
CA ASP A 887 -35.68 -18.36 13.40
C ASP A 887 -35.00 -18.10 14.75
N THR A 888 -33.66 -18.16 14.84
CA THR A 888 -32.92 -18.05 16.11
C THR A 888 -32.18 -16.71 16.22
N PRO A 889 -32.65 -15.76 17.05
CA PRO A 889 -32.05 -14.44 17.13
C PRO A 889 -30.82 -14.39 18.03
N MET A 890 -29.92 -13.45 17.78
CA MET A 890 -28.92 -13.05 18.77
C MET A 890 -29.60 -12.33 19.94
N VAL A 891 -29.06 -12.46 21.15
CA VAL A 891 -29.57 -11.76 22.34
C VAL A 891 -28.45 -10.96 23.00
N ALA A 892 -28.81 -9.83 23.61
CA ALA A 892 -27.87 -8.97 24.31
C ALA A 892 -28.52 -8.32 25.53
N ASP A 893 -27.69 -7.96 26.50
CA ASP A 893 -28.02 -7.10 27.63
C ASP A 893 -27.49 -5.69 27.32
N SER A 894 -28.35 -4.70 27.50
CA SER A 894 -28.16 -3.31 27.14
C SER A 894 -28.84 -2.37 28.12
N GLU A 895 -28.70 -1.06 27.94
CA GLU A 895 -29.40 -0.05 28.74
C GLU A 895 -30.95 -0.19 28.71
N ASP A 896 -31.50 -0.83 27.67
CA ASP A 896 -32.94 -1.10 27.51
C ASP A 896 -33.38 -2.46 28.10
N GLY A 897 -32.47 -3.16 28.78
CA GLY A 897 -32.65 -4.53 29.28
C GLY A 897 -32.25 -5.59 28.26
N ILE A 898 -32.92 -6.74 28.31
CA ILE A 898 -32.67 -7.87 27.39
C ILE A 898 -33.32 -7.57 26.04
N VAL A 899 -32.50 -7.52 25.00
CA VAL A 899 -32.91 -7.29 23.61
C VAL A 899 -32.54 -8.49 22.74
N ARG A 900 -33.25 -8.64 21.62
CA ARG A 900 -32.98 -9.64 20.59
C ARG A 900 -32.75 -9.01 19.22
N LEU A 901 -31.95 -9.65 18.39
CA LEU A 901 -31.72 -9.27 17.00
C LEU A 901 -32.08 -10.46 16.09
N PRO A 902 -33.30 -10.48 15.54
CA PRO A 902 -33.67 -11.43 14.49
C PRO A 902 -32.82 -11.21 13.22
N PRO A 903 -32.46 -12.28 12.49
CA PRO A 903 -31.65 -12.16 11.28
C PRO A 903 -32.23 -11.15 10.27
N GLY A 904 -31.40 -10.21 9.79
CA GLY A 904 -31.78 -9.22 8.78
C GLY A 904 -32.72 -8.10 9.28
N THR A 905 -32.90 -7.94 10.59
CA THR A 905 -33.78 -6.91 11.19
C THR A 905 -33.02 -6.00 12.17
N ASN A 906 -33.72 -5.20 12.99
CA ASN A 906 -33.14 -4.34 14.04
C ASN A 906 -33.32 -4.97 15.43
N TRP A 907 -32.58 -4.46 16.42
CA TRP A 907 -32.75 -4.82 17.83
C TRP A 907 -34.18 -4.56 18.32
N GLN A 908 -34.73 -5.52 19.06
CA GLN A 908 -36.06 -5.47 19.63
C GLN A 908 -35.99 -5.78 21.14
N PRO A 909 -36.59 -4.97 22.01
CA PRO A 909 -36.67 -5.27 23.43
C PRO A 909 -37.49 -6.52 23.68
N VAL A 910 -37.06 -7.32 24.65
CA VAL A 910 -37.73 -8.54 25.08
C VAL A 910 -38.17 -8.44 26.53
N VAL A 911 -37.26 -8.03 27.42
CA VAL A 911 -37.52 -7.88 28.86
C VAL A 911 -36.87 -6.58 29.33
N LYS A 912 -37.60 -5.77 30.09
CA LYS A 912 -37.13 -4.44 30.54
C LYS A 912 -35.99 -4.50 31.57
N SER A 913 -35.84 -5.62 32.26
CA SER A 913 -34.80 -5.85 33.26
C SER A 913 -34.32 -7.30 33.20
N GLY A 914 -33.01 -7.49 33.31
CA GLY A 914 -32.35 -8.79 33.29
C GLY A 914 -30.94 -8.69 32.75
N ASP A 915 -30.09 -9.63 33.14
CA ASP A 915 -28.65 -9.63 32.87
C ASP A 915 -28.19 -10.99 32.30
N SER A 916 -26.94 -11.03 31.80
CA SER A 916 -26.22 -12.25 31.44
C SER A 916 -26.99 -13.22 30.51
N PRO A 917 -27.51 -12.77 29.35
CA PRO A 917 -28.09 -13.66 28.36
C PRO A 917 -27.05 -14.65 27.82
N VAL A 918 -27.42 -15.92 27.73
CA VAL A 918 -26.58 -17.01 27.22
C VAL A 918 -27.38 -17.98 26.36
N TYR A 919 -26.75 -18.50 25.32
CA TYR A 919 -27.17 -19.74 24.67
C TYR A 919 -26.46 -20.93 25.36
N PRO A 920 -27.00 -22.16 25.27
CA PRO A 920 -26.32 -23.35 25.76
C PRO A 920 -24.91 -23.52 25.17
N GLY A 921 -23.92 -23.82 26.02
CA GLY A 921 -22.48 -23.84 25.69
C GLY A 921 -21.72 -22.66 26.26
#